data_AF-A0A5J4VA09-F1
#
_entry.id   AF-A0A5J4VA09-F1
#
_cell.length_a   1.000
_cell.length_b   1.000
_cell.length_c   1.000
_cell.angle_alpha   90.00
_cell.angle_beta   90.00
_cell.angle_gamma   90.00
#
_symmetry.space_group_name_H-M   'P 1'
#
loop_
_entity.id
_entity.type
_entity.pdbx_description
1 polymer ?
#
loop_
_entity_poly.entity_id
_entity_poly.type
_entity_poly.pdbx_seq_one_letter_code
_entity_poly.pdbx_strand_id
1 'polypeptide(L)'
;MKKCQRNDGKIVKKVILEKLAKPFVPHILSNKTYKYLLANNLTHLFKPTRYYIIFDIETLEKKVNEKYGDSSQVTATLIPYAIASTVKLANGIHSFYYDIRTDNFLNKWLEQLFEEAKQVKKDNKYIDETIPQYYEVPVIGFNSAKFDASVLFKNLKSKDWIISKYLGSSTIAKQIMVKHQSSSIQLRFVDFKIYSMQNKLMDAVRDFGNGTYKKDRFPHEFINTNNYMNELNKCEPFPIEAFDNKLRNKKLSEVKCKEYLVEAVKHKQRWDYLKHYNILDTRVLIEPIEYLIELMFKYKMDILANISMSQCANAIKYSMTYNGFDINGDYNCESADKPNEITQNFWRAKVDSYIEQDNKKNRDSSNNVTIDDYSYFKELFKNQRRHIYNPRFTWKIRPMLDRIDNKLGHSNDNVIPCCLYCNVYKTNRDQNLMKLMIQLRKYALFKQLPMTLTSDEGYQLLRKGITGGTSNVMHRYKVAGEMRIYYFQFDQENKCVYSIDSDYVMTHVVQLDFHSQYPSVMSNEPKMLNLYTNHIIYMPAQLIEKITDQDRCRQLIYDTNRFFNDPLVINKMLLFVAEIKGHTDERYINEVINWGLILRNIDITTNNETIGEFLYNHLVDHQLLHDKTERKLTNLIDTNNEVMNFNNYYLWLLIDTCHLVIDEIVSVATFTKHSNFNSFVKKFMNLRQLAKDAKNEGLGQFRKLILNSAFGGDALNSEKYSNT
;
A
#
# COMPACT_ATOMS: atom_id res chain seq x y z
N MET A 1 24.48 1.29 15.60
CA MET A 1 25.93 1.20 15.32
C MET A 1 26.54 -0.16 15.68
N LYS A 2 26.52 -0.62 16.94
CA LYS A 2 27.15 -1.91 17.33
C LYS A 2 26.68 -3.16 16.56
N LYS A 3 25.41 -3.24 16.14
CA LYS A 3 24.91 -4.37 15.32
C LYS A 3 25.28 -4.25 13.84
N CYS A 4 25.38 -3.03 13.31
CA CYS A 4 25.80 -2.76 11.93
C CYS A 4 27.29 -3.10 11.71
N GLN A 5 28.12 -2.89 12.73
CA GLN A 5 29.54 -3.28 12.74
C GLN A 5 29.75 -4.80 12.71
N ARG A 6 28.78 -5.60 13.20
CA ARG A 6 28.84 -7.06 13.12
C ARG A 6 28.46 -7.63 11.75
N ASN A 7 27.86 -6.81 10.88
CA ASN A 7 27.40 -7.19 9.54
C ASN A 7 28.19 -6.45 8.44
N ASP A 8 29.45 -6.06 8.70
CA ASP A 8 30.30 -5.30 7.76
C ASP A 8 29.65 -4.05 7.18
N GLY A 9 28.84 -3.34 7.98
CA GLY A 9 28.11 -2.16 7.54
C GLY A 9 26.83 -2.44 6.73
N LYS A 10 26.47 -3.70 6.49
CA LYS A 10 25.24 -4.08 5.78
C LYS A 10 24.03 -4.13 6.74
N ILE A 11 22.95 -3.45 6.36
CA ILE A 11 21.67 -3.52 7.07
C ILE A 11 20.98 -4.82 6.69
N VAL A 12 20.90 -5.78 7.62
CA VAL A 12 20.15 -7.02 7.41
C VAL A 12 18.73 -6.81 7.91
N LYS A 13 17.76 -6.80 6.99
CA LYS A 13 16.33 -6.74 7.32
C LYS A 13 15.83 -8.15 7.58
N LYS A 14 15.50 -8.47 8.82
CA LYS A 14 14.83 -9.74 9.16
C LYS A 14 13.32 -9.53 9.19
N VAL A 15 12.58 -10.40 8.51
CA VAL A 15 11.12 -10.40 8.54
C VAL A 15 10.62 -10.83 9.93
N ILE A 16 9.57 -10.18 10.40
CA ILE A 16 8.84 -10.50 11.62
C ILE A 16 7.44 -10.89 11.19
N LEU A 17 7.14 -12.18 11.25
CA LEU A 17 5.82 -12.72 11.02
C LEU A 17 5.02 -12.82 12.32
N GLU A 18 3.72 -12.91 12.18
CA GLU A 18 2.81 -13.11 13.29
C GLU A 18 2.89 -14.56 13.79
N LYS A 19 2.90 -14.76 15.11
CA LYS A 19 2.88 -16.13 15.69
C LYS A 19 1.61 -16.90 15.33
N LEU A 20 0.52 -16.18 15.05
CA LEU A 20 -0.78 -16.73 14.68
C LEU A 20 -1.36 -15.90 13.55
N ALA A 21 -2.02 -16.56 12.60
CA ALA A 21 -2.66 -15.89 11.47
C ALA A 21 -3.72 -14.94 12.01
N LYS A 22 -3.68 -13.68 11.57
CA LYS A 22 -4.61 -12.62 11.96
C LYS A 22 -5.49 -12.23 10.77
N PRO A 23 -6.77 -11.91 11.00
CA PRO A 23 -7.61 -11.35 9.95
C PRO A 23 -7.02 -10.00 9.54
N PHE A 24 -6.87 -9.78 8.24
CA PHE A 24 -6.36 -8.53 7.71
C PHE A 24 -7.54 -7.61 7.38
N VAL A 25 -7.82 -6.67 8.28
CA VAL A 25 -9.03 -5.83 8.21
C VAL A 25 -8.66 -4.36 8.41
N PRO A 26 -7.90 -3.75 7.48
CA PRO A 26 -7.31 -2.41 7.68
C PRO A 26 -8.37 -1.34 7.95
N HIS A 27 -9.55 -1.44 7.33
CA HIS A 27 -10.63 -0.47 7.54
C HIS A 27 -11.14 -0.42 9.00
N ILE A 28 -11.05 -1.52 9.75
CA ILE A 28 -11.36 -1.56 11.19
C ILE A 28 -10.10 -1.34 12.02
N LEU A 29 -9.04 -2.11 11.75
CA LEU A 29 -7.90 -2.23 12.64
C LEU A 29 -6.92 -1.05 12.54
N SER A 30 -6.89 -0.31 11.42
CA SER A 30 -6.00 0.83 11.25
C SER A 30 -6.50 2.11 11.92
N ASN A 31 -7.80 2.21 12.24
CA ASN A 31 -8.38 3.36 12.94
C ASN A 31 -8.81 2.95 14.36
N LYS A 32 -8.06 3.41 15.36
CA LYS A 32 -8.33 3.05 16.77
C LYS A 32 -9.71 3.50 17.26
N THR A 33 -10.21 4.63 16.77
CA THR A 33 -11.53 5.18 17.11
C THR A 33 -12.62 4.29 16.56
N TYR A 34 -12.58 4.00 15.25
CA TYR A 34 -13.58 3.15 14.63
C TYR A 34 -13.57 1.74 15.22
N LYS A 35 -12.40 1.18 15.49
CA LYS A 35 -12.25 -0.11 16.20
C LYS A 35 -12.94 -0.12 17.56
N TYR A 36 -12.72 0.93 18.36
CA TYR A 36 -13.33 1.05 19.69
C TYR A 36 -14.85 1.19 19.60
N LEU A 37 -15.33 2.06 18.72
CA LEU A 37 -16.76 2.27 18.52
C LEU A 37 -17.46 1.00 18.04
N LEU A 38 -16.85 0.25 17.11
CA LEU A 38 -17.38 -1.02 16.64
C LEU A 38 -17.43 -2.09 17.75
N ALA A 39 -16.39 -2.16 18.58
CA ALA A 39 -16.37 -3.10 19.70
C ALA A 39 -17.47 -2.83 20.75
N ASN A 40 -17.86 -1.57 20.91
CA ASN A 40 -18.85 -1.14 21.91
C ASN A 40 -20.24 -0.87 21.32
N ASN A 41 -20.52 -1.24 20.06
CA ASN A 41 -21.78 -0.95 19.36
C ASN A 41 -22.13 0.55 19.23
N LEU A 42 -21.12 1.41 19.16
CA LEU A 42 -21.24 2.87 19.08
C LEU A 42 -20.84 3.43 17.71
N THR A 43 -20.91 2.63 16.64
CA THR A 43 -20.48 3.02 15.28
C THR A 43 -21.26 4.20 14.71
N HIS A 44 -22.48 4.44 15.18
CA HIS A 44 -23.31 5.60 14.81
C HIS A 44 -22.68 6.93 15.25
N LEU A 45 -21.78 6.92 16.24
CA LEU A 45 -21.04 8.11 16.68
C LEU A 45 -19.82 8.41 15.79
N PHE A 46 -19.39 7.47 14.95
CA PHE A 46 -18.18 7.66 14.15
C PHE A 46 -18.37 8.81 13.17
N LYS A 47 -17.48 9.80 13.25
CA LYS A 47 -17.43 10.98 12.37
C LYS A 47 -16.03 11.11 11.74
N PRO A 48 -15.93 11.62 10.51
CA PRO A 48 -14.64 11.91 9.90
C PRO A 48 -14.03 13.16 10.52
N THR A 49 -12.70 13.29 10.41
CA THR A 49 -12.02 14.57 10.62
C THR A 49 -12.51 15.59 9.60
N ARG A 50 -13.04 16.72 10.05
CA ARG A 50 -13.63 17.78 9.19
C ARG A 50 -12.91 19.12 9.26
N TYR A 51 -12.06 19.30 10.27
CA TYR A 51 -11.37 20.57 10.50
C TYR A 51 -9.86 20.36 10.34
N TYR A 52 -9.22 21.27 9.64
CA TYR A 52 -7.83 21.16 9.21
C TYR A 52 -7.29 22.54 8.80
N ILE A 53 -5.98 22.60 8.57
CA ILE A 53 -5.30 23.81 8.09
C ILE A 53 -4.71 23.52 6.72
N ILE A 54 -4.88 24.42 5.77
CA ILE A 54 -4.23 24.36 4.46
C ILE A 54 -3.13 25.42 4.42
N PHE A 55 -1.99 25.12 3.82
CA PHE A 55 -0.92 26.10 3.63
C PHE A 55 -0.33 26.04 2.22
N ASP A 56 0.28 27.14 1.81
CA ASP A 56 1.03 27.27 0.56
C ASP A 56 2.20 28.23 0.76
N ILE A 57 3.35 27.91 0.15
CA ILE A 57 4.61 28.66 0.30
C ILE A 57 5.07 29.14 -1.05
N GLU A 58 5.35 30.44 -1.13
CA GLU A 58 5.99 31.03 -2.29
C GLU A 58 7.49 31.17 -2.08
N THR A 59 8.26 30.76 -3.10
CA THR A 59 9.72 30.73 -3.06
C THR A 59 10.33 31.43 -4.25
N LEU A 60 11.49 32.06 -4.04
CA LEU A 60 12.33 32.62 -5.08
C LEU A 60 13.47 31.66 -5.40
N GLU A 61 13.79 31.51 -6.67
CA GLU A 61 14.94 30.74 -7.12
C GLU A 61 16.22 31.58 -7.05
N LYS A 62 17.16 31.21 -6.16
CA LYS A 62 18.52 31.75 -6.16
C LYS A 62 19.44 30.80 -6.89
N LYS A 63 19.98 31.21 -8.05
CA LYS A 63 20.98 30.42 -8.79
C LYS A 63 22.30 30.41 -8.03
N VAL A 64 22.86 29.22 -7.81
CA VAL A 64 24.08 29.01 -7.01
C VAL A 64 25.13 28.22 -7.81
N ASN A 65 24.71 27.28 -8.67
CA ASN A 65 25.58 26.50 -9.56
C ASN A 65 26.82 25.89 -8.88
N GLU A 66 26.70 25.45 -7.63
CA GLU A 66 27.79 24.85 -6.86
C GLU A 66 27.91 23.34 -7.16
N LYS A 67 29.14 22.86 -7.36
CA LYS A 67 29.43 21.42 -7.50
C LYS A 67 29.86 20.83 -6.16
N TYR A 68 29.35 19.65 -5.84
CA TYR A 68 29.68 18.85 -4.67
C TYR A 68 30.25 17.50 -5.14
N GLY A 69 31.57 17.44 -5.30
CA GLY A 69 32.26 16.29 -5.91
C GLY A 69 31.99 16.14 -7.40
N ASP A 70 32.35 14.99 -7.97
CA ASP A 70 32.34 14.77 -9.43
C ASP A 70 30.94 14.52 -10.00
N SER A 71 29.96 14.16 -9.16
CA SER A 71 28.64 13.65 -9.58
C SER A 71 27.43 14.48 -9.11
N SER A 72 27.62 15.52 -8.31
CA SER A 72 26.51 16.31 -7.76
C SER A 72 26.69 17.80 -8.00
N GLN A 73 25.64 18.47 -8.49
CA GLN A 73 25.61 19.92 -8.67
C GLN A 73 24.30 20.49 -8.13
N VAL A 74 24.40 21.53 -7.29
CA VAL A 74 23.28 22.35 -6.84
C VAL A 74 23.17 23.55 -7.78
N THR A 75 22.21 23.50 -8.69
CA THR A 75 21.94 24.59 -9.64
C THR A 75 21.31 25.80 -8.96
N ALA A 76 20.36 25.58 -8.05
CA ALA A 76 19.67 26.66 -7.35
C ALA A 76 19.20 26.28 -5.95
N THR A 77 19.03 27.30 -5.12
CA THR A 77 18.47 27.24 -3.77
C THR A 77 17.17 28.02 -3.72
N LEU A 78 16.13 27.44 -3.14
CA LEU A 78 14.82 28.09 -2.96
C LEU A 78 14.81 28.93 -1.68
N ILE A 79 14.40 30.19 -1.79
CA ILE A 79 14.27 31.13 -0.68
C ILE A 79 12.78 31.42 -0.46
N PRO A 80 12.18 31.02 0.67
CA PRO A 80 10.79 31.36 0.96
C PRO A 80 10.65 32.87 1.18
N TYR A 81 9.61 33.47 0.60
CA TYR A 81 9.35 34.91 0.78
C TYR A 81 7.91 35.23 1.18
N ALA A 82 6.97 34.31 1.01
CA ALA A 82 5.61 34.43 1.51
C ALA A 82 5.01 33.07 1.86
N ILE A 83 4.12 33.05 2.83
CA ILE A 83 3.37 31.86 3.24
C ILE A 83 1.94 32.27 3.60
N ALA A 84 0.97 31.56 3.05
CA ALA A 84 -0.43 31.73 3.38
C ALA A 84 -0.95 30.47 4.04
N SER A 85 -1.97 30.62 4.87
CA SER A 85 -2.71 29.48 5.41
C SER A 85 -4.17 29.81 5.56
N THR A 86 -5.01 28.81 5.31
CA THR A 86 -6.46 28.87 5.49
C THR A 86 -6.88 27.81 6.49
N VAL A 87 -7.55 28.24 7.56
CA VAL A 87 -8.00 27.40 8.66
C VAL A 87 -9.49 27.10 8.44
N LYS A 88 -9.84 25.82 8.44
CA LYS A 88 -11.24 25.38 8.42
C LYS A 88 -11.64 24.98 9.84
N LEU A 89 -12.55 25.74 10.43
CA LEU A 89 -13.12 25.51 11.76
C LEU A 89 -14.61 25.19 11.70
N ALA A 90 -15.19 24.83 12.85
CA ALA A 90 -16.63 24.64 13.01
C ALA A 90 -17.40 25.95 12.85
N ASN A 91 -16.85 27.07 13.33
CA ASN A 91 -17.48 28.38 13.32
C ASN A 91 -17.24 29.20 12.04
N GLY A 92 -16.39 28.73 11.11
CA GLY A 92 -16.08 29.47 9.90
C GLY A 92 -14.81 29.04 9.19
N ILE A 93 -14.41 29.86 8.22
CA ILE A 93 -13.14 29.75 7.49
C ILE A 93 -12.46 31.12 7.57
N HIS A 94 -11.22 31.15 8.03
CA HIS A 94 -10.39 32.34 7.99
C HIS A 94 -8.99 32.00 7.47
N SER A 95 -8.25 33.04 7.08
CA SER A 95 -6.92 32.89 6.50
C SER A 95 -5.96 33.87 7.15
N PHE A 96 -4.71 33.47 7.26
CA PHE A 96 -3.62 34.32 7.74
C PHE A 96 -2.41 34.20 6.80
N TYR A 97 -1.54 35.20 6.85
CA TYR A 97 -0.47 35.37 5.88
C TYR A 97 0.73 36.03 6.54
N TYR A 98 1.91 35.55 6.19
CA TYR A 98 3.19 36.12 6.60
C TYR A 98 4.13 36.20 5.40
N ASP A 99 5.00 37.21 5.39
CA ASP A 99 5.99 37.39 4.34
C ASP A 99 7.34 37.87 4.89
N ILE A 100 8.31 37.94 4.00
CA ILE A 100 9.70 38.30 4.28
C ILE A 100 9.89 39.69 4.92
N ARG A 101 8.88 40.58 4.88
CA ARG A 101 8.94 41.87 5.59
C ARG A 101 8.80 41.70 7.10
N THR A 102 8.38 40.52 7.55
CA THR A 102 8.30 40.16 8.97
C THR A 102 9.55 39.38 9.39
N ASP A 103 10.27 39.87 10.41
CA ASP A 103 11.41 39.12 10.95
C ASP A 103 10.98 37.75 11.46
N ASN A 104 11.75 36.72 11.07
CA ASN A 104 11.50 35.31 11.37
C ASN A 104 10.06 34.85 11.03
N PHE A 105 9.51 35.33 9.90
CA PHE A 105 8.12 35.10 9.51
C PHE A 105 7.69 33.63 9.51
N LEU A 106 8.56 32.68 9.14
CA LEU A 106 8.24 31.24 9.19
C LEU A 106 8.06 30.72 10.62
N ASN A 107 8.83 31.23 11.58
CA ASN A 107 8.67 30.83 12.99
C ASN A 107 7.38 31.44 13.57
N LYS A 108 7.10 32.71 13.27
CA LYS A 108 5.83 33.35 13.65
C LYS A 108 4.62 32.66 13.02
N TRP A 109 4.75 32.22 11.76
CA TRP A 109 3.74 31.40 11.11
C TRP A 109 3.53 30.06 11.84
N LEU A 110 4.61 29.37 12.24
CA LEU A 110 4.49 28.13 13.02
C LEU A 110 3.87 28.36 14.40
N GLU A 111 4.20 29.45 15.09
CA GLU A 111 3.57 29.84 16.36
C GLU A 111 2.07 30.02 16.18
N GLN A 112 1.64 30.82 15.18
CA GLN A 112 0.22 30.99 14.84
C GLN A 112 -0.43 29.65 14.49
N LEU A 113 0.27 28.80 13.73
CA LEU A 113 -0.24 27.48 13.33
C LEU A 113 -0.52 26.58 14.55
N PHE A 114 0.32 26.62 15.58
CA PHE A 114 0.08 25.89 16.83
C PHE A 114 -1.09 26.46 17.65
N GLU A 115 -1.28 27.79 17.65
CA GLU A 115 -2.44 28.42 18.29
C GLU A 115 -3.75 28.03 17.60
N GLU A 116 -3.81 28.11 16.28
CA GLU A 116 -4.99 27.68 15.49
C GLU A 116 -5.27 26.18 15.66
N ALA A 117 -4.22 25.37 15.75
CA ALA A 117 -4.34 23.94 15.97
C ALA A 117 -5.00 23.58 17.31
N LYS A 118 -4.97 24.46 18.34
CA LYS A 118 -5.74 24.25 19.59
C LYS A 118 -7.22 24.18 19.29
N GLN A 119 -7.73 25.12 18.48
CA GLN A 119 -9.14 25.19 18.13
C GLN A 119 -9.52 24.08 17.15
N VAL A 120 -8.72 23.80 16.13
CA VAL A 120 -8.96 22.68 15.19
C VAL A 120 -9.03 21.34 15.92
N LYS A 121 -8.15 21.12 16.91
CA LYS A 121 -8.17 19.93 17.76
C LYS A 121 -9.45 19.84 18.59
N LYS A 122 -9.91 20.97 19.14
CA LYS A 122 -11.17 21.05 19.91
C LYS A 122 -12.38 20.73 19.03
N ASP A 123 -12.45 21.31 17.84
CA ASP A 123 -13.59 21.12 16.92
C ASP A 123 -13.71 19.67 16.41
N ASN A 124 -12.57 18.99 16.21
CA ASN A 124 -12.56 17.57 15.82
C ASN A 124 -12.80 16.60 16.99
N LYS A 125 -12.69 17.05 18.24
CA LYS A 125 -12.79 16.19 19.44
C LYS A 125 -14.17 15.51 19.52
N TYR A 126 -14.19 14.27 19.97
CA TYR A 126 -15.44 13.62 20.42
C TYR A 126 -15.91 14.23 21.75
N ILE A 127 -17.23 14.31 21.95
CA ILE A 127 -17.84 14.84 23.18
C ILE A 127 -17.49 13.94 24.37
N ASP A 128 -17.61 12.62 24.17
CA ASP A 128 -17.17 11.61 25.12
C ASP A 128 -15.65 11.46 25.06
N GLU A 129 -14.98 11.82 26.16
CA GLU A 129 -13.52 11.76 26.29
C GLU A 129 -12.96 10.35 26.41
N THR A 130 -13.80 9.35 26.70
CA THR A 130 -13.38 7.95 26.79
C THR A 130 -13.09 7.34 25.41
N ILE A 131 -13.64 7.94 24.34
CA ILE A 131 -13.44 7.49 22.97
C ILE A 131 -11.99 7.74 22.54
N PRO A 132 -11.21 6.68 22.22
CA PRO A 132 -9.84 6.85 21.78
C PRO A 132 -9.79 7.57 20.42
N GLN A 133 -9.11 8.70 20.33
CA GLN A 133 -9.02 9.51 19.10
C GLN A 133 -7.60 9.95 18.77
N TYR A 134 -7.35 10.25 17.49
CA TYR A 134 -6.10 10.89 17.08
C TYR A 134 -6.18 12.37 17.49
N TYR A 135 -5.09 12.88 18.06
CA TYR A 135 -4.98 14.27 18.50
C TYR A 135 -4.13 15.12 17.54
N GLU A 136 -3.85 14.55 16.37
CA GLU A 136 -3.00 15.15 15.36
C GLU A 136 -3.85 16.03 14.44
N VAL A 137 -3.46 17.30 14.30
CA VAL A 137 -4.14 18.28 13.46
C VAL A 137 -3.59 18.17 12.03
N PRO A 138 -4.43 17.90 11.01
CA PRO A 138 -3.98 17.85 9.63
C PRO A 138 -3.59 19.24 9.13
N VAL A 139 -2.36 19.34 8.62
CA VAL A 139 -1.83 20.52 7.93
C VAL A 139 -1.50 20.11 6.50
N ILE A 140 -2.28 20.62 5.55
CA ILE A 140 -2.36 20.10 4.19
C ILE A 140 -1.75 21.12 3.22
N GLY A 141 -0.75 20.71 2.44
CA GLY A 141 -0.26 21.51 1.32
C GLY A 141 -0.61 20.84 -0.02
N PHE A 142 -0.46 21.56 -1.12
CA PHE A 142 -0.61 20.99 -2.47
C PHE A 142 0.76 20.92 -3.15
N ASN A 143 1.21 19.73 -3.55
CA ASN A 143 2.55 19.53 -4.12
C ASN A 143 3.69 19.91 -3.15
N SER A 144 3.40 19.87 -1.86
CA SER A 144 4.27 20.30 -0.77
C SER A 144 5.27 19.23 -0.30
N ALA A 145 5.08 17.96 -0.69
CA ALA A 145 5.89 16.84 -0.19
C ALA A 145 7.38 16.96 -0.52
N LYS A 146 7.72 17.66 -1.61
CA LYS A 146 9.11 17.81 -2.07
C LYS A 146 9.69 19.15 -1.63
N PHE A 147 9.19 20.24 -2.22
CA PHE A 147 9.80 21.56 -2.09
C PHE A 147 9.46 22.21 -0.75
N ASP A 148 8.19 22.42 -0.44
CA ASP A 148 7.77 23.12 0.78
C ASP A 148 8.24 22.40 2.04
N ALA A 149 8.12 21.07 2.06
CA ALA A 149 8.61 20.25 3.16
C ALA A 149 10.12 20.42 3.39
N SER A 150 10.92 20.54 2.31
CA SER A 150 12.37 20.76 2.40
C SER A 150 12.70 22.16 2.93
N VAL A 151 11.92 23.17 2.52
CA VAL A 151 12.07 24.56 2.95
C VAL A 151 11.72 24.70 4.43
N LEU A 152 10.60 24.12 4.86
CA LEU A 152 10.16 24.15 6.25
C LEU A 152 11.04 23.32 7.18
N PHE A 153 11.76 22.31 6.67
CA PHE A 153 12.42 21.30 7.50
C PHE A 153 13.34 21.88 8.58
N LYS A 154 14.02 23.00 8.27
CA LYS A 154 14.89 23.71 9.23
C LYS A 154 14.08 24.35 10.36
N ASN A 155 12.96 24.98 10.04
CA ASN A 155 12.07 25.67 10.98
C ASN A 155 11.21 24.70 11.82
N LEU A 156 10.99 23.47 11.34
CA LEU A 156 10.28 22.42 12.09
C LEU A 156 11.08 21.86 13.29
N LYS A 157 12.30 22.36 13.53
CA LYS A 157 13.08 22.11 14.74
C LYS A 157 13.33 23.42 15.48
N SER A 158 12.71 23.57 16.64
CA SER A 158 12.86 24.74 17.52
C SER A 158 13.05 24.29 18.97
N LYS A 159 13.27 25.25 19.86
CA LYS A 159 13.19 25.04 21.31
C LYS A 159 11.78 24.62 21.74
N ASP A 160 10.74 25.03 21.02
CA ASP A 160 9.35 24.82 21.43
C ASP A 160 8.67 23.62 20.76
N TRP A 161 9.22 23.10 19.66
CA TRP A 161 8.66 21.94 18.95
C TRP A 161 9.72 21.07 18.28
N ILE A 162 9.40 19.79 18.13
CA ILE A 162 10.29 18.78 17.55
C ILE A 162 9.56 17.91 16.54
N ILE A 163 10.29 17.45 15.52
CA ILE A 163 9.84 16.41 14.60
C ILE A 163 9.79 15.09 15.36
N SER A 164 8.59 14.55 15.60
CA SER A 164 8.41 13.28 16.30
C SER A 164 8.43 12.08 15.35
N LYS A 165 8.04 12.27 14.09
CA LYS A 165 8.00 11.22 13.07
C LYS A 165 8.16 11.81 11.69
N TYR A 166 8.92 11.12 10.85
CA TYR A 166 9.09 11.42 9.44
C TYR A 166 8.79 10.16 8.63
N LEU A 167 7.95 10.28 7.60
CA LEU A 167 7.65 9.22 6.65
C LEU A 167 7.92 9.73 5.24
N GLY A 168 8.80 9.07 4.50
CA GLY A 168 9.21 9.53 3.18
C GLY A 168 10.64 9.11 2.83
N SER A 169 11.10 9.49 1.65
CA SER A 169 12.53 9.48 1.32
C SER A 169 13.20 10.77 1.79
N SER A 170 14.52 10.89 1.66
CA SER A 170 15.23 12.16 1.88
C SER A 170 14.76 13.29 0.96
N THR A 171 14.16 12.96 -0.19
CA THR A 171 13.73 13.90 -1.22
C THR A 171 12.23 14.17 -1.24
N ILE A 172 11.41 13.28 -0.69
CA ILE A 172 9.95 13.38 -0.70
C ILE A 172 9.42 13.00 0.69
N ALA A 173 8.94 13.99 1.43
CA ALA A 173 8.28 13.84 2.71
C ALA A 173 6.80 13.50 2.50
N LYS A 174 6.43 12.22 2.66
CA LYS A 174 5.02 11.80 2.61
C LYS A 174 4.23 12.30 3.82
N GLN A 175 4.86 12.32 4.99
CA GLN A 175 4.24 12.81 6.23
C GLN A 175 5.32 13.31 7.18
N ILE A 176 5.09 14.47 7.80
CA ILE A 176 5.92 14.99 8.88
C ILE A 176 5.03 15.24 10.09
N MET A 177 5.35 14.62 11.23
CA MET A 177 4.67 14.90 12.49
C MET A 177 5.56 15.79 13.36
N VAL A 178 4.99 16.91 13.79
CA VAL A 178 5.66 17.91 14.62
C VAL A 178 4.90 18.04 15.93
N LYS A 179 5.59 17.83 17.04
CA LYS A 179 5.02 17.87 18.39
C LYS A 179 5.52 19.10 19.11
N HIS A 180 4.62 19.86 19.71
CA HIS A 180 4.98 20.91 20.65
C HIS A 180 5.55 20.31 21.94
N GLN A 181 6.62 20.87 22.48
CA GLN A 181 7.29 20.32 23.65
C GLN A 181 6.45 20.49 24.93
N SER A 182 5.84 21.67 25.10
CA SER A 182 5.03 21.99 26.30
C SER A 182 3.55 21.72 26.15
N SER A 183 3.02 21.58 24.92
CA SER A 183 1.59 21.39 24.68
C SER A 183 1.31 19.98 24.16
N SER A 184 0.08 19.48 24.36
CA SER A 184 -0.34 18.17 23.85
C SER A 184 -0.70 18.18 22.35
N ILE A 185 -0.29 19.21 21.61
CA ILE A 185 -0.64 19.42 20.20
C ILE A 185 0.40 18.77 19.31
N GLN A 186 -0.10 18.09 18.27
CA GLN A 186 0.71 17.51 17.22
C GLN A 186 0.17 17.97 15.88
N LEU A 187 1.05 18.49 15.03
CA LEU A 187 0.72 18.86 13.67
C LEU A 187 1.16 17.73 12.74
N ARG A 188 0.30 17.39 11.79
CA ARG A 188 0.53 16.37 10.78
C ARG A 188 0.56 17.01 9.41
N PHE A 189 1.76 17.29 8.91
CA PHE A 189 1.98 17.79 7.56
C PHE A 189 1.81 16.68 6.54
N VAL A 190 0.92 16.89 5.58
CA VAL A 190 0.64 15.97 4.47
C VAL A 190 0.44 16.74 3.17
N ASP A 191 0.82 16.13 2.05
CA ASP A 191 0.54 16.67 0.73
C ASP A 191 -0.79 16.10 0.21
N PHE A 192 -1.69 16.96 -0.24
CA PHE A 192 -2.97 16.57 -0.83
C PHE A 192 -2.82 15.62 -2.03
N LYS A 193 -1.70 15.70 -2.76
CA LYS A 193 -1.40 14.78 -3.87
C LYS A 193 -1.28 13.32 -3.44
N ILE A 194 -1.03 13.06 -2.17
CA ILE A 194 -1.02 11.70 -1.61
C ILE A 194 -2.42 11.06 -1.65
N TYR A 195 -3.47 11.90 -1.70
CA TYR A 195 -4.87 11.48 -1.79
C TYR A 195 -5.41 11.56 -3.23
N SER A 196 -5.12 12.62 -3.97
CA SER A 196 -5.69 12.84 -5.30
C SER A 196 -4.82 12.34 -6.45
N MET A 197 -3.48 12.36 -6.31
CA MET A 197 -2.47 12.11 -7.35
C MET A 197 -2.51 13.09 -8.54
N GLN A 198 -3.24 14.20 -8.42
CA GLN A 198 -3.38 15.20 -9.49
C GLN A 198 -2.13 16.09 -9.55
N ASN A 199 -1.67 16.40 -10.76
CA ASN A 199 -0.42 17.13 -10.94
C ASN A 199 -0.56 18.63 -10.72
N LYS A 200 -1.73 19.21 -11.01
CA LYS A 200 -1.99 20.65 -10.88
C LYS A 200 -3.19 20.89 -9.98
N LEU A 201 -3.14 21.99 -9.23
CA LEU A 201 -4.21 22.41 -8.35
C LEU A 201 -5.52 22.64 -9.11
N MET A 202 -5.44 23.30 -10.28
CA MET A 202 -6.58 23.52 -11.17
C MET A 202 -7.27 22.21 -11.58
N ASP A 203 -6.50 21.14 -11.85
CA ASP A 203 -7.08 19.84 -12.20
C ASP A 203 -7.83 19.25 -11.00
N ALA A 204 -7.24 19.33 -9.79
CA ALA A 204 -7.91 18.86 -8.58
C ALA A 204 -9.23 19.61 -8.30
N VAL A 205 -9.27 20.94 -8.49
CA VAL A 205 -10.50 21.72 -8.30
C VAL A 205 -11.52 21.44 -9.41
N ARG A 206 -11.09 21.26 -10.66
CA ARG A 206 -11.99 20.86 -11.75
C ARG A 206 -12.62 19.49 -11.47
N ASP A 207 -11.81 18.53 -11.03
CA ASP A 207 -12.22 17.12 -10.95
C ASP A 207 -13.02 16.81 -9.67
N PHE A 208 -12.73 17.52 -8.57
CA PHE A 208 -13.28 17.27 -7.23
C PHE A 208 -13.97 18.47 -6.58
N GLY A 209 -13.86 19.67 -7.15
CA GLY A 209 -14.58 20.87 -6.70
C GLY A 209 -15.86 21.11 -7.49
N ASN A 210 -16.51 22.25 -7.25
CA ASN A 210 -17.78 22.62 -7.91
C ASN A 210 -17.59 23.25 -9.30
N GLY A 211 -16.38 23.17 -9.89
CA GLY A 211 -16.06 23.75 -11.19
C GLY A 211 -15.85 25.27 -11.18
N THR A 212 -16.04 25.95 -10.04
CA THR A 212 -15.88 27.41 -9.89
C THR A 212 -14.44 27.82 -9.57
N TYR A 213 -13.46 27.22 -10.24
CA TYR A 213 -12.06 27.59 -10.03
C TYR A 213 -11.77 28.99 -10.60
N LYS A 214 -11.73 29.98 -9.72
CA LYS A 214 -11.22 31.33 -10.03
C LYS A 214 -9.87 31.50 -9.34
N LYS A 215 -8.81 31.09 -10.02
CA LYS A 215 -7.44 31.43 -9.61
C LYS A 215 -7.00 32.68 -10.36
N ASP A 216 -6.55 33.66 -9.59
CA ASP A 216 -5.91 34.85 -10.12
C ASP A 216 -4.52 34.52 -10.69
N ARG A 217 -3.88 35.51 -11.31
CA ARG A 217 -2.62 35.27 -12.02
C ARG A 217 -1.49 35.98 -11.31
N PHE A 218 -0.40 35.26 -11.03
CA PHE A 218 0.79 35.85 -10.46
C PHE A 218 2.02 35.61 -11.38
N PRO A 219 2.84 36.64 -11.66
CA PRO A 219 3.96 36.54 -12.58
C PRO A 219 5.21 35.98 -11.89
N HIS A 220 5.21 34.66 -11.64
CA HIS A 220 6.28 33.96 -10.92
C HIS A 220 7.68 34.08 -11.57
N GLU A 221 7.77 34.13 -12.90
CA GLU A 221 9.06 34.25 -13.61
C GLU A 221 9.63 35.68 -13.58
N PHE A 222 8.78 36.68 -13.34
CA PHE A 222 9.18 38.09 -13.33
C PHE A 222 9.84 38.49 -12.01
N ILE A 223 9.36 37.92 -10.90
CA ILE A 223 9.88 38.18 -9.56
C ILE A 223 11.07 37.24 -9.28
N ASN A 224 12.19 37.80 -8.85
CA ASN A 224 13.40 37.08 -8.50
C ASN A 224 14.09 37.71 -7.28
N THR A 225 15.17 37.08 -6.81
CA THR A 225 15.91 37.50 -5.62
C THR A 225 16.45 38.93 -5.66
N ASN A 226 16.62 39.51 -6.86
CA ASN A 226 17.23 40.81 -7.04
C ASN A 226 16.19 41.93 -7.13
N ASN A 227 14.96 41.64 -7.56
CA ASN A 227 13.94 42.68 -7.83
C ASN A 227 12.69 42.58 -6.94
N TYR A 228 12.49 41.51 -6.17
CA TYR A 228 11.21 41.27 -5.48
C TYR A 228 10.76 42.43 -4.60
N MET A 229 11.65 43.06 -3.81
CA MET A 229 11.27 44.21 -2.98
C MET A 229 10.84 45.40 -3.83
N ASN A 230 11.63 45.75 -4.84
CA ASN A 230 11.36 46.91 -5.68
C ASN A 230 10.07 46.71 -6.49
N GLU A 231 9.83 45.52 -7.01
CA GLU A 231 8.64 45.24 -7.82
C GLU A 231 7.38 45.07 -6.98
N LEU A 232 7.44 44.47 -5.78
CA LEU A 232 6.25 44.24 -4.95
C LEU A 232 5.80 45.48 -4.16
N ASN A 233 6.70 46.46 -3.94
CA ASN A 233 6.36 47.73 -3.29
C ASN A 233 5.62 48.72 -4.21
N LYS A 234 5.55 48.44 -5.51
CA LYS A 234 4.83 49.29 -6.46
C LYS A 234 3.30 49.21 -6.26
N CYS A 235 2.63 50.34 -6.49
CA CYS A 235 1.17 50.46 -6.41
C CYS A 235 0.46 50.22 -7.75
N GLU A 236 1.19 50.24 -8.86
CA GLU A 236 0.65 49.95 -10.19
C GLU A 236 0.52 48.43 -10.43
N PRO A 237 -0.41 47.97 -11.29
CA PRO A 237 -0.47 46.58 -11.73
C PRO A 237 0.84 46.11 -12.37
N PHE A 238 1.05 44.80 -12.43
CA PHE A 238 2.16 44.22 -13.19
C PHE A 238 2.01 44.52 -14.68
N PRO A 239 3.11 44.83 -15.37
CA PRO A 239 3.09 44.93 -16.83
C PRO A 239 2.70 43.58 -17.44
N ILE A 240 2.03 43.59 -18.59
CA ILE A 240 1.47 42.38 -19.21
C ILE A 240 2.59 41.39 -19.55
N GLU A 241 3.73 41.92 -19.97
CA GLU A 241 4.96 41.20 -20.31
C GLU A 241 5.53 40.43 -19.12
N ALA A 242 5.19 40.80 -17.88
CA ALA A 242 5.60 40.05 -16.69
C ALA A 242 4.99 38.64 -16.63
N PHE A 243 3.87 38.40 -17.33
CA PHE A 243 3.20 37.11 -17.37
C PHE A 243 3.70 36.19 -18.49
N ASP A 244 4.65 36.64 -19.31
CA ASP A 244 5.21 35.83 -20.38
C ASP A 244 6.01 34.67 -19.80
N ASN A 245 5.61 33.44 -20.15
CA ASN A 245 6.30 32.23 -19.75
C ASN A 245 7.36 31.88 -20.80
N LYS A 246 8.63 32.16 -20.49
CA LYS A 246 9.74 31.95 -21.43
C LYS A 246 9.98 30.46 -21.68
N LEU A 247 9.79 29.63 -20.66
CA LEU A 247 10.03 28.19 -20.73
C LEU A 247 9.05 27.46 -21.66
N ARG A 248 7.79 27.89 -21.69
CA ARG A 248 6.72 27.28 -22.50
C ARG A 248 6.42 28.07 -23.77
N ASN A 249 7.13 29.18 -23.99
CA ASN A 249 6.87 30.14 -25.05
C ASN A 249 5.37 30.53 -25.13
N LYS A 250 4.79 30.91 -23.98
CA LYS A 250 3.36 31.26 -23.87
C LYS A 250 3.19 32.67 -23.35
N LYS A 251 2.40 33.46 -24.09
CA LYS A 251 1.95 34.79 -23.71
C LYS A 251 0.58 34.75 -23.07
N LEU A 252 0.26 35.79 -22.29
CA LEU A 252 -1.07 35.95 -21.72
C LEU A 252 -2.07 36.39 -22.81
N SER A 253 -3.23 35.73 -22.91
CA SER A 253 -4.27 36.17 -23.85
C SER A 253 -4.94 37.46 -23.38
N GLU A 254 -5.46 38.27 -24.30
CA GLU A 254 -6.13 39.54 -24.00
C GLU A 254 -7.27 39.44 -22.97
N VAL A 255 -8.13 38.42 -23.07
CA VAL A 255 -9.24 38.19 -22.12
C VAL A 255 -8.71 38.04 -20.68
N LYS A 256 -7.71 37.17 -20.52
CA LYS A 256 -7.04 36.90 -19.24
C LYS A 256 -6.31 38.12 -18.69
N CYS A 257 -5.81 38.99 -19.56
CA CYS A 257 -5.19 40.24 -19.16
C CYS A 257 -6.22 41.22 -18.58
N LYS A 258 -7.39 41.34 -19.22
CA LYS A 258 -8.49 42.18 -18.71
C LYS A 258 -8.97 41.69 -17.34
N GLU A 259 -9.13 40.37 -17.18
CA GLU A 259 -9.48 39.75 -15.89
C GLU A 259 -8.47 40.12 -14.79
N TYR A 260 -7.17 40.01 -15.10
CA TYR A 260 -6.10 40.37 -14.17
C TYR A 260 -6.15 41.85 -13.76
N LEU A 261 -6.30 42.77 -14.73
CA LEU A 261 -6.30 44.21 -14.45
C LEU A 261 -7.48 44.61 -13.56
N VAL A 262 -8.66 44.04 -13.79
CA VAL A 262 -9.86 44.28 -12.96
C VAL A 262 -9.63 43.87 -11.51
N GLU A 263 -8.97 42.74 -11.28
CA GLU A 263 -8.67 42.27 -9.93
C GLU A 263 -7.53 43.09 -9.28
N ALA A 264 -6.45 43.33 -10.01
CA ALA A 264 -5.27 44.03 -9.51
C ALA A 264 -5.59 45.44 -8.97
N VAL A 265 -6.53 46.16 -9.61
CA VAL A 265 -6.96 47.51 -9.20
C VAL A 265 -7.63 47.54 -7.82
N LYS A 266 -8.15 46.41 -7.34
CA LYS A 266 -8.74 46.30 -6.00
C LYS A 266 -7.71 46.32 -4.87
N HIS A 267 -6.42 46.21 -5.21
CA HIS A 267 -5.32 46.10 -4.25
C HIS A 267 -4.42 47.32 -4.33
N LYS A 268 -4.04 47.89 -3.18
CA LYS A 268 -3.25 49.12 -3.11
C LYS A 268 -1.79 48.90 -3.54
N GLN A 269 -1.19 47.80 -3.11
CA GLN A 269 0.16 47.40 -3.49
C GLN A 269 0.18 46.01 -4.08
N ARG A 270 1.21 45.69 -4.87
CA ARG A 270 1.42 44.32 -5.38
C ARG A 270 1.66 43.30 -4.26
N TRP A 271 2.13 43.73 -3.08
CA TRP A 271 2.12 42.90 -1.86
C TRP A 271 0.71 42.48 -1.41
N ASP A 272 -0.26 43.40 -1.47
CA ASP A 272 -1.65 43.10 -1.10
C ASP A 272 -2.28 42.13 -2.11
N TYR A 273 -1.93 42.27 -3.39
CA TYR A 273 -2.31 41.34 -4.44
C TYR A 273 -1.68 39.95 -4.23
N LEU A 274 -0.38 39.86 -3.91
CA LEU A 274 0.29 38.60 -3.59
C LEU A 274 -0.39 37.91 -2.39
N LYS A 275 -0.68 38.67 -1.33
CA LYS A 275 -1.40 38.15 -0.16
C LYS A 275 -2.77 37.58 -0.56
N HIS A 276 -3.53 38.31 -1.37
CA HIS A 276 -4.82 37.84 -1.88
C HIS A 276 -4.69 36.55 -2.69
N TYR A 277 -3.77 36.53 -3.65
CA TYR A 277 -3.50 35.40 -4.52
C TYR A 277 -3.09 34.13 -3.73
N ASN A 278 -2.16 34.24 -2.78
CA ASN A 278 -1.75 33.07 -1.97
C ASN A 278 -2.89 32.56 -1.06
N ILE A 279 -3.72 33.48 -0.52
CA ILE A 279 -4.89 33.08 0.27
C ILE A 279 -5.90 32.33 -0.61
N LEU A 280 -6.14 32.79 -1.84
CA LEU A 280 -7.01 32.07 -2.78
C LEU A 280 -6.49 30.66 -3.07
N ASP A 281 -5.18 30.49 -3.30
CA ASP A 281 -4.56 29.18 -3.58
C ASP A 281 -4.76 28.17 -2.45
N THR A 282 -4.71 28.61 -1.19
CA THR A 282 -5.06 27.74 -0.06
C THR A 282 -6.57 27.51 0.06
N ARG A 283 -7.41 28.51 -0.20
CA ARG A 283 -8.87 28.43 -0.01
C ARG A 283 -9.55 27.52 -1.04
N VAL A 284 -9.10 27.52 -2.29
CA VAL A 284 -9.67 26.69 -3.38
C VAL A 284 -9.53 25.19 -3.12
N LEU A 285 -8.59 24.77 -2.27
CA LEU A 285 -8.37 23.36 -1.95
C LEU A 285 -9.42 22.80 -0.96
N ILE A 286 -10.20 23.66 -0.30
CA ILE A 286 -11.24 23.23 0.65
C ILE A 286 -12.28 22.33 -0.05
N GLU A 287 -12.78 22.74 -1.21
CA GLU A 287 -13.82 21.99 -1.93
C GLU A 287 -13.34 20.57 -2.33
N PRO A 288 -12.17 20.39 -2.98
CA PRO A 288 -11.62 19.06 -3.24
C PRO A 288 -11.44 18.20 -1.98
N ILE A 289 -10.98 18.78 -0.86
CA ILE A 289 -10.77 18.04 0.38
C ILE A 289 -12.11 17.55 0.93
N GLU A 290 -13.10 18.43 1.03
CA GLU A 290 -14.45 18.08 1.51
C GLU A 290 -15.10 17.00 0.63
N TYR A 291 -15.01 17.15 -0.69
CA TYR A 291 -15.51 16.14 -1.62
C TYR A 291 -14.87 14.75 -1.38
N LEU A 292 -13.54 14.71 -1.19
CA LEU A 292 -12.85 13.45 -0.91
C LEU A 292 -13.17 12.89 0.48
N ILE A 293 -13.34 13.73 1.51
CA ILE A 293 -13.80 13.32 2.84
C ILE A 293 -15.15 12.62 2.71
N GLU A 294 -16.14 13.27 2.10
CA GLU A 294 -17.49 12.73 1.94
C GLU A 294 -17.49 11.47 1.08
N LEU A 295 -16.71 11.47 -0.01
CA LEU A 295 -16.62 10.32 -0.90
C LEU A 295 -16.05 9.09 -0.21
N MET A 296 -15.00 9.25 0.60
CA MET A 296 -14.37 8.15 1.34
C MET A 296 -15.21 7.72 2.54
N PHE A 297 -15.90 8.66 3.18
CA PHE A 297 -16.71 8.38 4.36
C PHE A 297 -17.95 7.51 4.05
N LYS A 298 -18.39 7.44 2.78
CA LYS A 298 -19.36 6.43 2.29
C LYS A 298 -18.92 4.99 2.60
N TYR A 299 -17.62 4.75 2.76
CA TYR A 299 -17.03 3.46 3.12
C TYR A 299 -16.53 3.43 4.58
N LYS A 300 -17.00 4.37 5.41
CA LYS A 300 -16.56 4.59 6.79
C LYS A 300 -15.06 4.87 6.93
N MET A 301 -14.46 5.48 5.91
CA MET A 301 -13.04 5.84 5.90
C MET A 301 -12.83 7.33 6.16
N ASP A 302 -12.03 7.63 7.18
CA ASP A 302 -11.48 8.96 7.41
C ASP A 302 -10.19 9.12 6.61
N ILE A 303 -10.24 9.94 5.56
CA ILE A 303 -9.09 10.14 4.66
C ILE A 303 -7.95 10.90 5.32
N LEU A 304 -8.24 11.87 6.21
CA LEU A 304 -7.22 12.69 6.87
C LEU A 304 -6.55 11.96 8.04
N ALA A 305 -7.22 10.95 8.60
CA ALA A 305 -6.62 10.03 9.55
C ALA A 305 -5.68 9.00 8.86
N ASN A 306 -5.85 8.75 7.56
CA ASN A 306 -5.08 7.78 6.78
C ASN A 306 -3.74 8.33 6.26
N ILE A 307 -2.88 7.45 5.75
CA ILE A 307 -1.52 7.80 5.30
C ILE A 307 -1.46 8.05 3.79
N SER A 308 -2.26 7.32 2.99
CA SER A 308 -2.18 7.40 1.53
C SER A 308 -3.43 6.89 0.82
N MET A 309 -3.57 7.23 -0.46
CA MET A 309 -4.64 6.69 -1.29
C MET A 309 -4.57 5.18 -1.46
N SER A 310 -3.37 4.59 -1.55
CA SER A 310 -3.23 3.12 -1.63
C SER A 310 -3.75 2.42 -0.38
N GLN A 311 -3.51 3.00 0.80
CA GLN A 311 -4.04 2.47 2.05
C GLN A 311 -5.57 2.64 2.11
N CYS A 312 -6.10 3.79 1.67
CA CYS A 312 -7.54 4.01 1.58
C CYS A 312 -8.21 3.01 0.64
N ALA A 313 -7.63 2.79 -0.54
CA ALA A 313 -8.11 1.86 -1.54
C ALA A 313 -8.15 0.41 -1.01
N ASN A 314 -7.09 -0.03 -0.33
CA ASN A 314 -7.06 -1.34 0.31
C ASN A 314 -8.09 -1.44 1.45
N ALA A 315 -8.26 -0.39 2.24
CA ALA A 315 -9.26 -0.36 3.28
C ALA A 315 -10.69 -0.43 2.71
N ILE A 316 -11.00 0.28 1.62
CA ILE A 316 -12.29 0.18 0.93
C ILE A 316 -12.53 -1.23 0.37
N LYS A 317 -11.51 -1.84 -0.26
CA LYS A 317 -11.58 -3.23 -0.75
C LYS A 317 -12.02 -4.16 0.38
N TYR A 318 -11.38 -4.04 1.54
CA TYR A 318 -11.71 -4.85 2.71
C TYR A 318 -12.98 -4.42 3.45
N SER A 319 -13.43 -3.16 3.36
CA SER A 319 -14.72 -2.80 3.95
C SER A 319 -15.86 -3.48 3.20
N MET A 320 -15.78 -3.52 1.87
CA MET A 320 -16.77 -4.20 1.04
C MET A 320 -16.85 -5.71 1.29
N THR A 321 -15.73 -6.39 1.59
CA THR A 321 -15.76 -7.83 1.92
C THR A 321 -16.34 -8.11 3.31
N TYR A 322 -16.27 -7.14 4.21
CA TYR A 322 -16.81 -7.23 5.57
C TYR A 322 -18.17 -6.54 5.73
N ASN A 323 -18.85 -6.15 4.65
CA ASN A 323 -20.17 -5.49 4.74
C ASN A 323 -21.23 -6.31 5.51
N GLY A 324 -21.12 -7.64 5.51
CA GLY A 324 -22.02 -8.54 6.27
C GLY A 324 -21.53 -8.90 7.68
N PHE A 325 -20.50 -8.21 8.19
CA PHE A 325 -19.96 -8.47 9.51
C PHE A 325 -20.79 -7.81 10.62
N ASP A 326 -21.37 -8.66 11.46
CA ASP A 326 -21.93 -8.35 12.78
C ASP A 326 -21.04 -8.93 13.90
N ILE A 327 -20.74 -8.13 14.93
CA ILE A 327 -19.99 -8.56 16.12
C ILE A 327 -20.74 -9.62 16.95
N ASN A 328 -22.06 -9.70 16.84
CA ASN A 328 -22.89 -10.71 17.50
C ASN A 328 -23.29 -11.86 16.56
N GLY A 329 -22.85 -11.83 15.30
CA GLY A 329 -23.18 -12.85 14.32
C GLY A 329 -22.64 -14.24 14.68
N ASP A 330 -23.36 -15.28 14.23
CA ASP A 330 -22.89 -16.65 14.31
C ASP A 330 -22.08 -17.02 13.06
N TYR A 331 -20.77 -17.17 13.27
CA TYR A 331 -19.80 -17.56 12.24
C TYR A 331 -19.07 -18.85 12.62
N ASN A 332 -19.69 -19.71 13.43
CA ASN A 332 -19.09 -20.98 13.78
C ASN A 332 -18.92 -21.84 12.52
N CYS A 333 -17.66 -22.11 12.16
CA CYS A 333 -17.33 -23.07 11.12
C CYS A 333 -17.04 -24.40 11.81
N GLU A 334 -17.83 -25.44 11.52
CA GLU A 334 -17.51 -26.79 11.96
C GLU A 334 -16.24 -27.25 11.24
N SER A 335 -15.14 -27.39 11.99
CA SER A 335 -13.91 -27.92 11.41
C SER A 335 -14.08 -29.41 11.15
N ALA A 336 -13.80 -29.86 9.92
CA ALA A 336 -13.65 -31.28 9.59
C ALA A 336 -12.39 -31.92 10.24
N ASP A 337 -11.59 -31.14 10.97
CA ASP A 337 -10.40 -31.61 11.67
C ASP A 337 -10.79 -32.58 12.80
N LYS A 338 -10.02 -33.67 12.94
CA LYS A 338 -10.23 -34.67 13.99
C LYS A 338 -10.20 -34.02 15.40
N PRO A 339 -11.04 -34.51 16.34
CA PRO A 339 -10.99 -34.07 17.73
C PRO A 339 -9.58 -34.25 18.31
N ASN A 340 -9.16 -33.32 19.16
CA ASN A 340 -7.85 -33.41 19.79
C ASN A 340 -7.81 -34.51 20.86
N GLU A 341 -7.00 -35.54 20.68
CA GLU A 341 -6.63 -36.46 21.77
C GLU A 341 -5.43 -35.89 22.53
N ILE A 342 -5.68 -35.39 23.74
CA ILE A 342 -4.63 -34.81 24.58
C ILE A 342 -3.81 -35.94 25.19
N THR A 343 -2.53 -36.01 24.84
CA THR A 343 -1.59 -36.97 25.45
C THR A 343 -1.12 -36.48 26.82
N GLN A 344 -0.76 -37.40 27.72
CA GLN A 344 -0.24 -37.07 29.04
C GLN A 344 1.08 -36.26 28.95
N ASN A 345 1.92 -36.56 27.95
CA ASN A 345 3.15 -35.80 27.68
C ASN A 345 2.86 -34.33 27.31
N PHE A 346 1.82 -34.09 26.51
CA PHE A 346 1.40 -32.72 26.20
C PHE A 346 0.89 -32.00 27.46
N TRP A 347 0.12 -32.68 28.31
CA TRP A 347 -0.38 -32.12 29.57
C TRP A 347 0.77 -31.74 30.51
N ARG A 348 1.74 -32.64 30.72
CA ARG A 348 2.93 -32.37 31.52
C ARG A 348 3.65 -31.10 31.07
N ALA A 349 3.97 -31.01 29.77
CA ALA A 349 4.62 -29.83 29.20
C ALA A 349 3.80 -28.53 29.38
N LYS A 350 2.47 -28.63 29.47
CA LYS A 350 1.60 -27.46 29.74
C LYS A 350 1.62 -27.06 31.21
N VAL A 351 1.52 -28.02 32.12
CA VAL A 351 1.64 -27.77 33.57
C VAL A 351 2.97 -27.10 33.90
N ASP A 352 4.08 -27.61 33.38
CA ASP A 352 5.42 -27.03 33.54
C ASP A 352 5.45 -25.57 33.06
N SER A 353 4.83 -25.30 31.90
CA SER A 353 4.73 -23.95 31.34
C SER A 353 3.86 -23.01 32.20
N TYR A 354 2.80 -23.50 32.85
CA TYR A 354 1.97 -22.68 33.75
C TYR A 354 2.73 -22.32 35.02
N ILE A 355 3.46 -23.27 35.60
CA ILE A 355 4.33 -23.06 36.77
C ILE A 355 5.40 -22.01 36.45
N GLU A 356 6.10 -22.13 35.31
CA GLU A 356 7.11 -21.15 34.89
C GLU A 356 6.51 -19.74 34.75
N GLN A 357 5.31 -19.63 34.18
CA GLN A 357 4.61 -18.35 34.00
C GLN A 357 4.19 -17.69 35.32
N ASP A 358 3.83 -18.48 36.32
CA ASP A 358 3.42 -17.98 37.64
C ASP A 358 4.63 -17.61 38.49
N ASN A 359 5.68 -18.43 38.47
CA ASN A 359 6.96 -18.15 39.12
C ASN A 359 7.59 -16.86 38.59
N LYS A 360 7.61 -16.66 37.26
CA LYS A 360 8.14 -15.44 36.64
C LYS A 360 7.40 -14.15 37.05
N LYS A 361 6.19 -14.29 37.59
CA LYS A 361 5.34 -13.19 38.04
C LYS A 361 5.16 -13.16 39.55
N ASN A 362 5.90 -13.97 40.29
CA ASN A 362 5.83 -14.10 41.75
C ASN A 362 4.39 -14.35 42.24
N ARG A 363 3.62 -15.19 41.52
CA ARG A 363 2.29 -15.60 41.97
C ARG A 363 2.39 -16.81 42.89
N ASP A 364 1.43 -16.94 43.81
CA ASP A 364 1.30 -18.16 44.61
C ASP A 364 0.95 -19.34 43.69
N SER A 365 1.70 -20.42 43.84
CA SER A 365 1.60 -21.66 43.07
C SER A 365 1.27 -22.88 43.92
N SER A 366 1.02 -22.68 45.24
CA SER A 366 0.71 -23.75 46.19
C SER A 366 -0.46 -24.65 45.75
N ASN A 367 -1.46 -24.05 45.11
CA ASN A 367 -2.68 -24.73 44.64
C ASN A 367 -2.79 -24.79 43.10
N ASN A 368 -1.68 -24.70 42.37
CA ASN A 368 -1.70 -24.77 40.91
C ASN A 368 -2.13 -26.15 40.41
N VAL A 369 -2.67 -26.18 39.18
CA VAL A 369 -2.93 -27.41 38.43
C VAL A 369 -1.68 -28.29 38.36
N THR A 370 -1.88 -29.59 38.49
CA THR A 370 -0.82 -30.60 38.57
C THR A 370 -0.92 -31.60 37.41
N ILE A 371 0.08 -32.47 37.31
CA ILE A 371 0.08 -33.56 36.33
C ILE A 371 -1.07 -34.55 36.62
N ASP A 372 -1.46 -34.70 37.89
CA ASP A 372 -2.49 -35.64 38.34
C ASP A 372 -3.91 -35.21 37.93
N ASP A 373 -4.12 -33.91 37.67
CA ASP A 373 -5.40 -33.38 37.15
C ASP A 373 -5.67 -33.77 35.68
N TYR A 374 -4.80 -34.57 35.04
CA TYR A 374 -4.90 -34.95 33.63
C TYR A 374 -6.27 -35.51 33.24
N SER A 375 -6.82 -36.46 34.02
CA SER A 375 -8.09 -37.13 33.70
C SER A 375 -9.25 -36.14 33.68
N TYR A 376 -9.32 -35.26 34.69
CA TYR A 376 -10.33 -34.21 34.78
C TYR A 376 -10.26 -33.26 33.58
N PHE A 377 -9.08 -32.69 33.30
CA PHE A 377 -8.95 -31.74 32.21
C PHE A 377 -9.10 -32.40 30.83
N LYS A 378 -8.73 -33.67 30.66
CA LYS A 378 -8.96 -34.42 29.42
C LYS A 378 -10.45 -34.52 29.10
N GLU A 379 -11.28 -34.87 30.07
CA GLU A 379 -12.73 -34.89 29.91
C GLU A 379 -13.31 -33.50 29.73
N LEU A 380 -12.82 -32.52 30.49
CA LEU A 380 -13.22 -31.12 30.37
C LEU A 380 -13.01 -30.61 28.94
N PHE A 381 -11.84 -30.85 28.34
CA PHE A 381 -11.54 -30.43 26.97
C PHE A 381 -12.31 -31.23 25.91
N LYS A 382 -12.76 -32.44 26.21
CA LYS A 382 -13.58 -33.27 25.32
C LYS A 382 -15.04 -32.81 25.30
N ASN A 383 -15.58 -32.47 26.47
CA ASN A 383 -17.01 -32.20 26.68
C ASN A 383 -17.33 -30.70 26.65
N GLN A 384 -16.45 -29.84 27.16
CA GLN A 384 -16.67 -28.40 27.14
C GLN A 384 -16.26 -27.77 25.83
N ARG A 385 -17.12 -26.86 25.36
CA ARG A 385 -16.81 -25.94 24.27
C ARG A 385 -16.02 -24.76 24.84
N ARG A 386 -15.18 -24.14 24.02
CA ARG A 386 -14.36 -22.98 24.41
C ARG A 386 -15.24 -21.88 25.04
N HIS A 387 -14.90 -21.43 26.25
CA HIS A 387 -15.65 -20.42 27.02
C HIS A 387 -15.97 -19.15 26.21
N ILE A 388 -15.08 -18.72 25.31
CA ILE A 388 -15.26 -17.50 24.52
C ILE A 388 -15.78 -17.78 23.11
N TYR A 389 -15.56 -18.99 22.57
CA TYR A 389 -15.63 -19.23 21.13
C TYR A 389 -16.74 -20.20 20.72
N ASN A 390 -17.17 -21.16 21.55
CA ASN A 390 -18.19 -22.19 21.28
C ASN A 390 -17.90 -23.36 20.29
N PRO A 391 -16.75 -23.50 19.60
CA PRO A 391 -16.40 -24.77 18.93
C PRO A 391 -15.41 -25.60 19.73
N ARG A 392 -15.38 -26.88 19.38
CA ARG A 392 -14.57 -27.93 20.00
C ARG A 392 -13.06 -27.70 19.80
N PHE A 393 -12.24 -28.33 20.64
CA PHE A 393 -10.79 -28.34 20.49
C PHE A 393 -10.35 -29.37 19.42
N THR A 394 -9.35 -29.01 18.61
CA THR A 394 -8.81 -29.85 17.52
C THR A 394 -7.29 -29.83 17.54
N TRP A 395 -6.61 -30.66 16.74
CA TRP A 395 -5.14 -30.66 16.67
C TRP A 395 -4.55 -29.30 16.28
N LYS A 396 -5.22 -28.58 15.37
CA LYS A 396 -4.86 -27.21 14.96
C LYS A 396 -5.22 -26.17 16.01
N ILE A 397 -6.25 -26.44 16.82
CA ILE A 397 -6.73 -25.55 17.88
C ILE A 397 -6.56 -26.23 19.23
N ARG A 398 -5.30 -26.29 19.68
CA ARG A 398 -4.94 -26.98 20.91
C ARG A 398 -5.55 -26.31 22.16
N PRO A 399 -6.05 -27.10 23.12
CA PRO A 399 -6.56 -26.61 24.39
C PRO A 399 -5.43 -26.08 25.27
N MET A 400 -5.75 -25.05 26.04
CA MET A 400 -4.93 -24.49 27.11
C MET A 400 -5.85 -24.02 28.24
N LEU A 401 -5.25 -23.70 29.38
CA LEU A 401 -5.90 -23.03 30.49
C LEU A 401 -5.57 -21.55 30.45
N ASP A 402 -6.56 -20.75 30.80
CA ASP A 402 -6.43 -19.31 30.92
C ASP A 402 -7.00 -18.89 32.27
N ARG A 403 -6.32 -17.94 32.93
CA ARG A 403 -6.69 -17.51 34.28
C ARG A 403 -7.95 -16.65 34.26
N ILE A 404 -8.83 -16.83 35.24
CA ILE A 404 -9.98 -15.96 35.46
C ILE A 404 -9.46 -14.62 36.01
N ASP A 405 -8.69 -14.66 37.10
CA ASP A 405 -7.94 -13.53 37.65
C ASP A 405 -6.43 -13.68 37.35
N ASN A 406 -5.86 -12.70 36.65
CA ASN A 406 -4.43 -12.63 36.30
C ASN A 406 -3.51 -12.36 37.50
N LYS A 407 -4.05 -11.97 38.66
CA LYS A 407 -3.31 -11.79 39.92
C LYS A 407 -3.01 -13.11 40.61
N LEU A 408 -3.86 -14.13 40.42
CA LEU A 408 -3.75 -15.45 41.02
C LEU A 408 -3.03 -16.44 40.10
N GLY A 409 -2.51 -17.53 40.68
CA GLY A 409 -1.90 -18.64 39.94
C GLY A 409 -2.93 -19.46 39.13
N HIS A 410 -2.46 -20.45 38.39
CA HIS A 410 -3.33 -21.39 37.68
C HIS A 410 -3.92 -22.47 38.61
N SER A 411 -4.73 -22.08 39.60
CA SER A 411 -5.46 -23.04 40.44
C SER A 411 -6.71 -23.58 39.75
N ASN A 412 -7.21 -24.74 40.19
CA ASN A 412 -8.37 -25.42 39.58
C ASN A 412 -9.64 -24.55 39.50
N ASP A 413 -9.84 -23.65 40.45
CA ASP A 413 -10.96 -22.70 40.55
C ASP A 413 -10.71 -21.37 39.81
N ASN A 414 -9.47 -21.06 39.44
CA ASN A 414 -9.07 -19.84 38.75
C ASN A 414 -8.75 -20.06 37.27
N VAL A 415 -9.07 -21.22 36.68
CA VAL A 415 -8.74 -21.53 35.29
C VAL A 415 -9.98 -21.90 34.47
N ILE A 416 -9.97 -21.49 33.20
CA ILE A 416 -10.99 -21.87 32.22
C ILE A 416 -10.36 -22.40 30.92
N PRO A 417 -11.01 -23.37 30.24
CA PRO A 417 -10.58 -23.84 28.92
C PRO A 417 -10.56 -22.72 27.87
N CYS A 418 -9.39 -22.53 27.26
CA CYS A 418 -9.13 -21.48 26.28
C CYS A 418 -8.23 -22.01 25.16
N CYS A 419 -8.12 -21.27 24.05
CA CYS A 419 -7.13 -21.56 23.01
C CYS A 419 -6.05 -20.48 22.98
N LEU A 420 -4.90 -20.79 22.37
CA LEU A 420 -3.77 -19.86 22.27
C LEU A 420 -4.18 -18.50 21.67
N TYR A 421 -5.05 -18.50 20.66
CA TYR A 421 -5.53 -17.25 20.07
C TYR A 421 -6.33 -16.41 21.07
N CYS A 422 -7.31 -17.00 21.76
CA CYS A 422 -8.13 -16.28 22.74
C CYS A 422 -7.29 -15.74 23.91
N ASN A 423 -6.36 -16.55 24.45
CA ASN A 423 -5.48 -16.13 25.54
C ASN A 423 -4.59 -14.91 25.13
N VAL A 424 -3.98 -14.95 23.94
CA VAL A 424 -3.16 -13.84 23.40
C VAL A 424 -3.94 -12.52 23.27
N TYR A 425 -5.25 -12.57 23.04
CA TYR A 425 -6.08 -11.37 22.92
C TYR A 425 -6.71 -10.92 24.24
N LYS A 426 -6.81 -11.79 25.25
CA LYS A 426 -7.30 -11.44 26.59
C LYS A 426 -6.28 -10.63 27.39
N THR A 427 -4.97 -10.79 27.13
CA THR A 427 -3.85 -10.28 27.95
C THR A 427 -3.97 -8.77 28.32
N ASN A 428 -4.66 -8.47 29.43
CA ASN A 428 -5.01 -7.14 29.95
C ASN A 428 -5.69 -6.18 28.95
N ARG A 429 -6.46 -6.70 27.98
CA ARG A 429 -7.20 -5.88 26.99
C ARG A 429 -8.68 -5.84 27.32
N ASP A 430 -9.33 -4.76 26.90
CA ASP A 430 -10.79 -4.57 26.94
C ASP A 430 -11.51 -5.82 26.35
N GLN A 431 -12.46 -6.37 27.12
CA GLN A 431 -13.25 -7.55 26.76
C GLN A 431 -13.99 -7.38 25.43
N ASN A 432 -14.49 -6.17 25.14
CA ASN A 432 -15.19 -5.86 23.90
C ASN A 432 -14.22 -5.84 22.71
N LEU A 433 -13.03 -5.29 22.87
CA LEU A 433 -11.99 -5.34 21.82
C LEU A 433 -11.52 -6.78 21.57
N MET A 434 -11.43 -7.60 22.61
CA MET A 434 -11.13 -9.02 22.47
C MET A 434 -12.23 -9.74 21.68
N LYS A 435 -13.51 -9.53 22.05
CA LYS A 435 -14.67 -10.09 21.33
C LYS A 435 -14.65 -9.70 19.86
N LEU A 436 -14.40 -8.43 19.54
CA LEU A 436 -14.27 -7.94 18.16
C LEU A 436 -13.19 -8.70 17.38
N MET A 437 -11.97 -8.79 17.92
CA MET A 437 -10.86 -9.48 17.23
C MET A 437 -11.18 -10.95 16.94
N ILE A 438 -11.83 -11.62 17.90
CA ILE A 438 -12.24 -13.02 17.77
C ILE A 438 -13.31 -13.17 16.68
N GLN A 439 -14.30 -12.30 16.68
CA GLN A 439 -15.38 -12.33 15.69
C GLN A 439 -14.88 -12.01 14.27
N LEU A 440 -13.98 -11.04 14.13
CA LEU A 440 -13.32 -10.75 12.85
C LEU A 440 -12.57 -11.97 12.31
N ARG A 441 -11.93 -12.75 13.18
CA ARG A 441 -11.29 -14.01 12.80
C ARG A 441 -12.32 -15.05 12.38
N LYS A 442 -13.44 -15.20 13.10
CA LYS A 442 -14.49 -16.15 12.69
C LYS A 442 -15.02 -15.81 11.31
N TYR A 443 -15.40 -14.55 11.11
CA TYR A 443 -15.91 -14.08 9.83
C TYR A 443 -14.91 -14.28 8.70
N ALA A 444 -13.62 -14.00 8.95
CA ALA A 444 -12.55 -14.26 7.98
C ALA A 444 -12.47 -15.73 7.59
N LEU A 445 -12.56 -16.65 8.55
CA LEU A 445 -12.55 -18.09 8.29
C LEU A 445 -13.81 -18.54 7.53
N PHE A 446 -14.98 -18.08 7.99
CA PHE A 446 -16.28 -18.38 7.39
C PHE A 446 -16.36 -17.94 5.92
N LYS A 447 -15.85 -16.75 5.61
CA LYS A 447 -15.81 -16.21 4.24
C LYS A 447 -14.56 -16.62 3.44
N GLN A 448 -13.65 -17.41 4.03
CA GLN A 448 -12.34 -17.75 3.43
C GLN A 448 -11.55 -16.49 2.99
N LEU A 449 -11.48 -15.48 3.84
CA LEU A 449 -10.74 -14.24 3.58
C LEU A 449 -9.24 -14.39 3.87
N PRO A 450 -8.38 -13.60 3.20
CA PRO A 450 -6.95 -13.60 3.44
C PRO A 450 -6.58 -13.29 4.89
N MET A 451 -5.57 -14.00 5.40
CA MET A 451 -5.01 -13.80 6.73
C MET A 451 -3.50 -13.63 6.66
N THR A 452 -2.91 -13.00 7.69
CA THR A 452 -1.47 -12.77 7.73
C THR A 452 -0.68 -14.08 7.75
N LEU A 453 0.47 -14.08 7.06
CA LEU A 453 1.39 -15.21 7.06
C LEU A 453 1.98 -15.46 8.45
N THR A 454 2.21 -16.74 8.77
CA THR A 454 2.83 -17.21 10.01
C THR A 454 4.06 -18.07 9.78
N SER A 455 4.34 -18.46 8.53
CA SER A 455 5.45 -19.34 8.16
C SER A 455 6.50 -18.54 7.41
N ASP A 456 7.73 -18.53 7.93
CA ASP A 456 8.88 -17.90 7.27
C ASP A 456 9.12 -18.55 5.90
N GLU A 457 8.99 -19.87 5.79
CA GLU A 457 9.15 -20.58 4.51
C GLU A 457 8.09 -20.18 3.49
N GLY A 458 6.82 -20.12 3.90
CA GLY A 458 5.72 -19.68 3.03
C GLY A 458 5.89 -18.23 2.58
N TYR A 459 6.41 -17.37 3.46
CA TYR A 459 6.75 -16.00 3.11
C TYR A 459 7.90 -15.92 2.10
N GLN A 460 9.00 -16.64 2.32
CA GLN A 460 10.12 -16.65 1.38
C GLN A 460 9.71 -17.18 0.02
N LEU A 461 8.92 -18.26 -0.02
CA LEU A 461 8.36 -18.82 -1.24
C LEU A 461 7.58 -17.77 -2.04
N LEU A 462 6.71 -17.00 -1.40
CA LEU A 462 5.92 -15.97 -2.09
C LEU A 462 6.78 -14.77 -2.55
N ARG A 463 7.88 -14.47 -1.84
CA ARG A 463 8.76 -13.34 -2.15
C ARG A 463 9.77 -13.63 -3.25
N LYS A 464 10.28 -14.86 -3.36
CA LYS A 464 11.24 -15.27 -4.40
C LYS A 464 10.73 -14.99 -5.83
N GLY A 465 9.42 -15.08 -6.04
CA GLY A 465 8.80 -14.96 -7.36
C GLY A 465 8.40 -13.53 -7.73
N ILE A 466 8.56 -12.57 -6.81
CA ILE A 466 8.24 -11.17 -7.06
C ILE A 466 9.46 -10.51 -7.68
N THR A 467 9.40 -10.35 -9.00
CA THR A 467 10.41 -9.61 -9.76
C THR A 467 9.91 -8.20 -10.04
N GLY A 468 10.66 -7.21 -9.56
CA GLY A 468 10.49 -5.80 -9.91
C GLY A 468 11.75 -5.28 -10.61
N GLY A 469 11.60 -4.24 -11.40
CA GLY A 469 12.69 -3.61 -12.16
C GLY A 469 12.13 -2.93 -13.40
N THR A 470 12.88 -1.97 -13.95
CA THR A 470 12.64 -1.51 -15.32
C THR A 470 12.87 -2.70 -16.24
N SER A 471 11.80 -3.26 -16.79
CA SER A 471 11.92 -4.06 -18.00
C SER A 471 12.37 -3.11 -19.09
N ASN A 472 13.67 -3.08 -19.34
CA ASN A 472 14.18 -2.48 -20.56
C ASN A 472 13.75 -3.41 -21.68
N VAL A 473 12.58 -3.15 -22.25
CA VAL A 473 12.30 -3.58 -23.61
C VAL A 473 13.30 -2.83 -24.47
N MET A 474 14.47 -3.44 -24.69
CA MET A 474 15.51 -2.84 -25.51
C MET A 474 14.93 -2.50 -26.88
N HIS A 475 15.11 -1.25 -27.30
CA HIS A 475 15.18 -0.81 -28.69
C HIS A 475 14.23 -1.48 -29.69
N ARG A 476 12.95 -1.63 -29.38
CA ARG A 476 11.93 -1.82 -30.43
C ARG A 476 11.58 -0.46 -31.00
N TYR A 477 12.50 0.14 -31.76
CA TYR A 477 12.09 1.17 -32.72
C TYR A 477 11.21 0.45 -33.74
N LYS A 478 9.93 0.82 -33.78
CA LYS A 478 8.93 0.23 -34.66
C LYS A 478 8.14 1.38 -35.27
N VAL A 479 8.29 1.56 -36.58
CA VAL A 479 7.60 2.61 -37.34
C VAL A 479 6.49 1.97 -38.18
N ALA A 480 5.27 2.47 -37.98
CA ALA A 480 4.12 2.06 -38.75
C ALA A 480 4.30 2.45 -40.23
N GLY A 481 4.07 1.52 -41.14
CA GLY A 481 4.21 1.68 -42.59
C GLY A 481 5.62 1.47 -43.14
N GLU A 482 6.63 1.36 -42.27
CA GLU A 482 8.04 1.24 -42.70
C GLU A 482 8.66 -0.10 -42.29
N MET A 483 8.39 -0.55 -41.06
CA MET A 483 9.06 -1.72 -40.51
C MET A 483 8.28 -3.01 -40.69
N ARG A 484 8.99 -4.06 -41.09
CA ARG A 484 8.45 -5.41 -41.13
C ARG A 484 8.24 -5.96 -39.70
N ILE A 485 7.23 -6.82 -39.58
CA ILE A 485 7.02 -7.64 -38.39
C ILE A 485 8.07 -8.76 -38.47
N TYR A 486 8.87 -8.96 -37.43
CA TYR A 486 9.82 -10.06 -37.35
C TYR A 486 9.39 -11.07 -36.29
N TYR A 487 9.86 -12.30 -36.43
CA TYR A 487 9.70 -13.37 -35.47
C TYR A 487 11.01 -14.15 -35.32
N PHE A 488 11.17 -14.81 -34.18
CA PHE A 488 12.28 -15.70 -33.91
C PHE A 488 11.95 -17.11 -34.38
N GLN A 489 12.95 -17.77 -34.97
CA GLN A 489 12.92 -19.19 -35.34
C GLN A 489 14.17 -19.88 -34.80
N PHE A 490 13.96 -20.91 -33.99
CA PHE A 490 14.98 -21.83 -33.51
C PHE A 490 15.27 -22.90 -34.55
N ASP A 491 16.55 -23.06 -34.85
CA ASP A 491 17.09 -24.13 -35.68
C ASP A 491 17.62 -25.25 -34.77
N GLN A 492 17.01 -26.42 -34.91
CA GLN A 492 17.33 -27.60 -34.10
C GLN A 492 18.69 -28.21 -34.44
N GLU A 493 19.15 -28.08 -35.69
CA GLU A 493 20.42 -28.66 -36.16
C GLU A 493 21.60 -27.84 -35.63
N ASN A 494 21.54 -26.53 -35.82
CA ASN A 494 22.61 -25.60 -35.46
C ASN A 494 22.50 -25.06 -34.02
N LYS A 495 21.41 -25.38 -33.30
CA LYS A 495 21.10 -24.91 -31.93
C LYS A 495 21.16 -23.39 -31.79
N CYS A 496 20.72 -22.67 -32.82
CA CYS A 496 20.75 -21.22 -32.87
C CYS A 496 19.36 -20.63 -33.14
N VAL A 497 19.21 -19.34 -32.84
CA VAL A 497 17.95 -18.60 -33.02
C VAL A 497 18.16 -17.53 -34.06
N TYR A 498 17.35 -17.56 -35.11
CA TYR A 498 17.32 -16.56 -36.16
C TYR A 498 16.18 -15.57 -35.93
N SER A 499 16.43 -14.29 -36.23
CA SER A 499 15.38 -13.28 -36.34
C SER A 499 15.01 -13.13 -37.81
N ILE A 500 13.77 -13.45 -38.17
CA ILE A 500 13.28 -13.48 -39.55
C ILE A 500 12.25 -12.38 -39.75
N ASP A 501 12.45 -11.53 -40.75
CA ASP A 501 11.46 -10.57 -41.20
C ASP A 501 10.34 -11.28 -41.96
N SER A 502 9.10 -11.09 -41.52
CA SER A 502 7.93 -11.51 -42.29
C SER A 502 7.66 -10.56 -43.46
N ASP A 503 6.81 -11.00 -44.38
CA ASP A 503 6.33 -10.17 -45.50
C ASP A 503 5.37 -9.06 -45.05
N TYR A 504 4.93 -9.08 -43.79
CA TYR A 504 3.96 -8.12 -43.27
C TYR A 504 4.64 -6.86 -42.72
N VAL A 505 4.20 -5.70 -43.21
CA VAL A 505 4.59 -4.40 -42.68
C VAL A 505 3.66 -4.03 -41.52
N MET A 506 4.25 -3.60 -40.40
CA MET A 506 3.49 -3.12 -39.25
C MET A 506 2.73 -1.85 -39.62
N THR A 507 1.41 -1.82 -39.45
CA THR A 507 0.60 -0.62 -39.75
C THR A 507 0.11 0.10 -38.50
N HIS A 508 -0.04 -0.61 -37.40
CA HIS A 508 -0.57 -0.08 -36.14
C HIS A 508 0.14 -0.74 -34.95
N VAL A 509 0.29 0.00 -33.85
CA VAL A 509 0.73 -0.53 -32.56
C VAL A 509 -0.40 -0.37 -31.56
N VAL A 510 -0.90 -1.50 -31.05
CA VAL A 510 -1.93 -1.50 -30.00
C VAL A 510 -1.27 -1.78 -28.67
N GLN A 511 -1.40 -0.85 -27.72
CA GLN A 511 -0.94 -1.05 -26.35
C GLN A 511 -2.14 -1.25 -25.43
N LEU A 512 -2.14 -2.35 -24.67
CA LEU A 512 -3.14 -2.57 -23.63
C LEU A 512 -2.88 -1.61 -22.46
N ASP A 513 -3.94 -1.01 -21.90
CA ASP A 513 -3.86 -0.16 -20.71
C ASP A 513 -3.39 -1.00 -19.50
N PHE A 514 -2.06 -1.01 -19.27
CA PHE A 514 -1.38 -1.76 -18.19
C PHE A 514 -2.02 -1.53 -16.80
N HIS A 515 -2.62 -0.35 -16.61
CA HIS A 515 -3.26 0.05 -15.37
C HIS A 515 -4.71 -0.44 -15.22
N SER A 516 -5.16 -1.42 -16.01
CA SER A 516 -6.48 -2.07 -15.81
C SER A 516 -6.37 -3.60 -15.74
N GLN A 517 -5.17 -4.17 -15.87
CA GLN A 517 -4.94 -5.62 -15.93
C GLN A 517 -5.10 -6.29 -14.57
N TYR A 518 -4.52 -5.74 -13.49
CA TYR A 518 -4.62 -6.35 -12.15
C TYR A 518 -6.07 -6.48 -11.68
N PRO A 519 -6.91 -5.42 -11.70
CA PRO A 519 -8.30 -5.57 -11.26
C PRO A 519 -9.09 -6.52 -12.16
N SER A 520 -8.81 -6.55 -13.47
CA SER A 520 -9.44 -7.50 -14.39
C SER A 520 -9.09 -8.95 -14.02
N VAL A 521 -7.82 -9.27 -13.74
CA VAL A 521 -7.37 -10.61 -13.32
C VAL A 521 -7.89 -10.97 -11.94
N MET A 522 -7.83 -10.03 -10.99
CA MET A 522 -8.28 -10.23 -9.61
C MET A 522 -9.79 -10.01 -9.41
N SER A 523 -10.55 -9.83 -10.50
CA SER A 523 -11.99 -9.58 -10.44
C SER A 523 -12.76 -10.81 -9.99
N ASN A 524 -12.24 -12.02 -10.27
CA ASN A 524 -13.00 -13.27 -10.23
C ASN A 524 -14.20 -13.26 -11.20
N GLU A 525 -14.20 -12.40 -12.21
CA GLU A 525 -15.12 -12.52 -13.34
C GLU A 525 -14.66 -13.65 -14.28
N PRO A 526 -15.60 -14.41 -14.86
CA PRO A 526 -15.28 -15.39 -15.89
C PRO A 526 -14.56 -14.74 -17.07
N LYS A 527 -13.43 -15.33 -17.47
CA LYS A 527 -12.63 -14.93 -18.61
C LYS A 527 -12.58 -16.07 -19.61
N MET A 528 -13.15 -15.87 -20.81
CA MET A 528 -13.18 -16.90 -21.85
C MET A 528 -11.81 -17.48 -22.20
N LEU A 529 -10.75 -16.66 -22.13
CA LEU A 529 -9.37 -17.10 -22.42
C LEU A 529 -8.74 -17.93 -21.29
N ASN A 530 -9.34 -17.96 -20.09
CA ASN A 530 -8.88 -18.83 -19.02
C ASN A 530 -9.60 -20.17 -19.12
N LEU A 531 -8.89 -21.25 -19.43
CA LEU A 531 -9.48 -22.60 -19.52
C LEU A 531 -9.68 -23.27 -18.16
N TYR A 532 -9.17 -22.64 -17.09
CA TYR A 532 -9.12 -23.25 -15.78
C TYR A 532 -10.25 -22.78 -14.87
N THR A 533 -10.70 -23.69 -14.01
CA THR A 533 -11.62 -23.44 -12.88
C THR A 533 -12.88 -22.66 -13.29
N ASN A 534 -13.57 -23.17 -14.33
CA ASN A 534 -14.76 -22.56 -14.92
C ASN A 534 -14.53 -21.07 -15.29
N HIS A 535 -13.44 -20.81 -15.99
CA HIS A 535 -13.06 -19.49 -16.49
C HIS A 535 -12.75 -18.43 -15.41
N ILE A 536 -12.78 -18.77 -14.13
CA ILE A 536 -12.58 -17.81 -13.03
C ILE A 536 -11.18 -17.96 -12.43
N ILE A 537 -10.44 -16.85 -12.34
CA ILE A 537 -9.18 -16.81 -11.58
C ILE A 537 -9.51 -16.43 -10.13
N TYR A 538 -9.32 -17.38 -9.22
CA TYR A 538 -9.53 -17.19 -7.78
C TYR A 538 -8.32 -16.57 -7.08
N MET A 539 -8.59 -15.81 -6.02
CA MET A 539 -7.57 -15.22 -5.15
C MET A 539 -7.16 -16.16 -4.02
N PRO A 540 -5.86 -16.18 -3.64
CA PRO A 540 -5.40 -16.96 -2.48
C PRO A 540 -5.84 -16.30 -1.17
N ALA A 541 -6.29 -17.12 -0.22
CA ALA A 541 -6.68 -16.67 1.12
C ALA A 541 -5.67 -17.09 2.18
N GLN A 542 -5.75 -18.32 2.68
CA GLN A 542 -4.94 -18.81 3.80
C GLN A 542 -3.96 -19.86 3.32
N LEU A 543 -2.69 -19.70 3.69
CA LEU A 543 -1.68 -20.76 3.54
C LEU A 543 -2.05 -21.93 4.46
N ILE A 544 -2.19 -23.12 3.88
CA ILE A 544 -2.59 -24.34 4.60
C ILE A 544 -1.35 -25.12 5.04
N GLU A 545 -0.56 -25.56 4.06
CA GLU A 545 0.62 -26.37 4.28
C GLU A 545 1.62 -26.24 3.12
N LYS A 546 2.84 -26.72 3.36
CA LYS A 546 3.86 -26.95 2.34
C LYS A 546 4.10 -28.44 2.24
N ILE A 547 4.05 -28.96 1.03
CA ILE A 547 4.15 -30.38 0.70
C ILE A 547 5.46 -30.59 -0.03
N THR A 548 6.21 -31.60 0.38
CA THR A 548 7.45 -32.08 -0.28
C THR A 548 7.30 -33.51 -0.78
N ASP A 549 6.18 -34.16 -0.45
CA ASP A 549 5.83 -35.48 -0.95
C ASP A 549 5.52 -35.41 -2.44
N GLN A 550 6.30 -36.14 -3.25
CA GLN A 550 6.27 -36.02 -4.71
C GLN A 550 4.92 -36.42 -5.31
N ASP A 551 4.31 -37.49 -4.79
CA ASP A 551 3.06 -37.99 -5.35
C ASP A 551 1.90 -37.04 -5.04
N ARG A 552 1.80 -36.51 -3.81
CA ARG A 552 0.84 -35.45 -3.48
C ARG A 552 1.07 -34.19 -4.29
N CYS A 553 2.32 -33.78 -4.49
CA CYS A 553 2.65 -32.61 -5.31
C CYS A 553 2.19 -32.80 -6.76
N ARG A 554 2.48 -33.96 -7.37
CA ARG A 554 2.05 -34.30 -8.73
C ARG A 554 0.54 -34.34 -8.86
N GLN A 555 -0.16 -34.96 -7.90
CA GLN A 555 -1.62 -35.00 -7.88
C GLN A 555 -2.24 -33.59 -7.88
N LEU A 556 -1.66 -32.64 -7.15
CA LEU A 556 -2.13 -31.25 -7.11
C LEU A 556 -1.84 -30.48 -8.40
N ILE A 557 -0.62 -30.62 -8.95
CA ILE A 557 -0.21 -29.93 -10.16
C ILE A 557 -1.02 -30.41 -11.36
N TYR A 558 -1.18 -31.73 -11.49
CA TYR A 558 -1.84 -32.37 -12.61
C TYR A 558 -3.33 -32.68 -12.36
N ASP A 559 -3.94 -32.11 -11.33
CA ASP A 559 -5.36 -32.31 -11.04
C ASP A 559 -6.22 -31.97 -12.27
N THR A 560 -6.93 -32.97 -12.79
CA THR A 560 -7.78 -32.85 -13.99
C THR A 560 -9.04 -32.05 -13.71
N ASN A 561 -9.42 -31.88 -12.45
CA ASN A 561 -10.52 -31.01 -12.03
C ASN A 561 -10.28 -29.53 -12.42
N ARG A 562 -9.05 -29.15 -12.80
CA ARG A 562 -8.75 -27.79 -13.29
C ARG A 562 -9.55 -27.41 -14.53
N PHE A 563 -9.98 -28.37 -15.35
CA PHE A 563 -10.80 -28.13 -16.57
C PHE A 563 -12.30 -28.33 -16.36
N PHE A 564 -12.74 -28.72 -15.16
CA PHE A 564 -14.15 -28.96 -14.90
C PHE A 564 -14.92 -27.64 -14.82
N ASN A 565 -16.20 -27.69 -15.20
CA ASN A 565 -17.11 -26.54 -15.12
C ASN A 565 -18.02 -26.59 -13.88
N ASP A 566 -18.07 -27.72 -13.16
CA ASP A 566 -18.91 -27.89 -11.97
C ASP A 566 -18.35 -27.06 -10.78
N PRO A 567 -19.11 -26.06 -10.29
CA PRO A 567 -18.70 -25.27 -9.13
C PRO A 567 -18.46 -26.10 -7.87
N LEU A 568 -19.16 -27.21 -7.65
CA LEU A 568 -19.01 -28.04 -6.45
C LEU A 568 -17.66 -28.75 -6.42
N VAL A 569 -17.17 -29.18 -7.58
CA VAL A 569 -15.83 -29.77 -7.75
C VAL A 569 -14.78 -28.67 -7.56
N ILE A 570 -14.92 -27.56 -8.28
CA ILE A 570 -13.99 -26.44 -8.20
C ILE A 570 -13.88 -25.92 -6.77
N ASN A 571 -14.99 -25.78 -6.02
CA ASN A 571 -14.98 -25.25 -4.66
C ASN A 571 -14.14 -26.09 -3.68
N LYS A 572 -13.89 -27.37 -3.95
CA LYS A 572 -13.03 -28.24 -3.15
C LYS A 572 -11.55 -28.11 -3.51
N MET A 573 -11.23 -27.57 -4.68
CA MET A 573 -9.84 -27.40 -5.12
C MET A 573 -9.14 -26.30 -4.32
N LEU A 574 -7.87 -26.54 -4.01
CA LEU A 574 -6.96 -25.57 -3.42
C LEU A 574 -6.20 -24.82 -4.51
N LEU A 575 -5.79 -23.59 -4.22
CA LEU A 575 -4.76 -22.93 -5.01
C LEU A 575 -3.39 -23.38 -4.53
N PHE A 576 -2.36 -23.23 -5.36
CA PHE A 576 -1.02 -23.56 -4.95
C PHE A 576 0.05 -22.66 -5.57
N VAL A 577 1.21 -22.66 -4.92
CA VAL A 577 2.48 -22.17 -5.47
C VAL A 577 3.47 -23.32 -5.44
N ALA A 578 4.01 -23.70 -6.59
CA ALA A 578 4.96 -24.79 -6.74
C ALA A 578 6.37 -24.25 -7.00
N GLU A 579 7.38 -24.80 -6.33
CA GLU A 579 8.80 -24.66 -6.69
C GLU A 579 9.17 -25.85 -7.59
N ILE A 580 9.52 -25.57 -8.85
CA ILE A 580 9.79 -26.58 -9.87
C ILE A 580 11.00 -26.19 -10.73
N LYS A 581 11.60 -27.19 -11.36
CA LYS A 581 12.51 -27.07 -12.50
C LYS A 581 11.81 -27.68 -13.71
N GLY A 582 11.90 -27.05 -14.87
CA GLY A 582 11.32 -27.57 -16.09
C GLY A 582 11.98 -27.04 -17.36
N HIS A 583 11.85 -27.81 -18.43
CA HIS A 583 12.39 -27.49 -19.76
C HIS A 583 11.28 -27.48 -20.81
N THR A 584 11.53 -26.80 -21.93
CA THR A 584 10.72 -26.94 -23.14
C THR A 584 11.41 -27.92 -24.08
N ASP A 585 10.72 -28.96 -24.52
CA ASP A 585 11.24 -29.88 -25.53
C ASP A 585 11.52 -29.12 -26.84
N GLU A 586 12.67 -29.40 -27.46
CA GLU A 586 13.17 -28.67 -28.63
C GLU A 586 12.18 -28.61 -29.79
N ARG A 587 11.26 -29.58 -29.87
CA ARG A 587 10.19 -29.63 -30.88
C ARG A 587 9.19 -28.49 -30.75
N TYR A 588 8.99 -27.96 -29.55
CA TYR A 588 8.01 -26.90 -29.28
C TYR A 588 8.64 -25.52 -29.08
N ILE A 589 9.98 -25.39 -29.11
CA ILE A 589 10.65 -24.09 -28.92
C ILE A 589 10.13 -23.04 -29.89
N ASN A 590 9.93 -23.40 -31.17
CA ASN A 590 9.42 -22.49 -32.19
C ASN A 590 8.01 -21.94 -31.90
N GLU A 591 7.20 -22.67 -31.12
CA GLU A 591 5.85 -22.23 -30.75
C GLU A 591 5.87 -21.18 -29.63
N VAL A 592 6.92 -21.17 -28.80
CA VAL A 592 7.00 -20.32 -27.60
C VAL A 592 8.09 -19.25 -27.63
N ILE A 593 9.09 -19.37 -28.50
CA ILE A 593 10.28 -18.50 -28.54
C ILE A 593 9.95 -17.02 -28.81
N ASN A 594 8.88 -16.77 -29.55
CA ASN A 594 8.38 -15.41 -29.82
C ASN A 594 7.73 -14.76 -28.60
N TRP A 595 7.39 -15.55 -27.58
CA TRP A 595 6.76 -15.10 -26.36
C TRP A 595 7.21 -15.92 -25.14
N GLY A 596 8.47 -15.71 -24.73
CA GLY A 596 9.02 -16.26 -23.48
C GLY A 596 8.20 -15.80 -22.27
N LEU A 597 7.30 -16.67 -21.81
CA LEU A 597 6.29 -16.35 -20.82
C LEU A 597 6.86 -16.32 -19.39
N ILE A 598 8.08 -16.82 -19.16
CA ILE A 598 8.72 -16.85 -17.84
C ILE A 598 9.53 -15.57 -17.62
N LEU A 599 9.01 -14.65 -16.80
CA LEU A 599 9.65 -13.38 -16.45
C LEU A 599 10.46 -13.53 -15.16
N ARG A 600 11.78 -13.59 -15.22
CA ARG A 600 12.64 -13.77 -14.03
C ARG A 600 13.91 -12.92 -14.04
N ASN A 601 14.37 -12.57 -12.84
CA ASN A 601 15.66 -11.91 -12.63
C ASN A 601 16.75 -12.98 -12.49
N ILE A 602 17.48 -13.24 -13.56
CA ILE A 602 18.59 -14.20 -13.63
C ILE A 602 19.93 -13.47 -13.74
N ASP A 603 20.99 -14.16 -13.35
CA ASP A 603 22.36 -13.67 -13.51
C ASP A 603 22.86 -14.03 -14.90
N ILE A 604 23.22 -13.01 -15.69
CA ILE A 604 23.70 -13.16 -17.08
C ILE A 604 25.12 -12.60 -17.15
N THR A 605 26.06 -13.40 -17.62
CA THR A 605 27.42 -12.93 -17.94
C THR A 605 27.41 -12.27 -19.30
N THR A 606 27.83 -11.01 -19.40
CA THR A 606 27.83 -10.23 -20.66
C THR A 606 29.07 -10.51 -21.51
N ASN A 607 29.43 -11.78 -21.68
CA ASN A 607 30.53 -12.22 -22.57
C ASN A 607 29.97 -12.67 -23.93
N ASN A 608 30.83 -12.71 -24.95
CA ASN A 608 30.42 -13.06 -26.32
C ASN A 608 29.64 -14.39 -26.39
N GLU A 609 30.11 -15.41 -25.67
CA GLU A 609 29.47 -16.73 -25.64
C GLU A 609 28.01 -16.69 -25.15
N THR A 610 27.70 -15.88 -24.13
CA THR A 610 26.36 -15.87 -23.51
C THR A 610 25.38 -14.95 -24.23
N ILE A 611 25.83 -13.76 -24.68
CA ILE A 611 24.94 -12.74 -25.27
C ILE A 611 25.01 -12.67 -26.79
N GLY A 612 25.91 -13.46 -27.40
CA GLY A 612 26.16 -13.49 -28.83
C GLY A 612 27.03 -12.32 -29.32
N GLU A 613 27.65 -12.55 -30.48
CA GLU A 613 28.63 -11.64 -31.08
C GLU A 613 28.06 -10.25 -31.34
N PHE A 614 26.82 -10.18 -31.85
CA PHE A 614 26.18 -8.90 -32.16
C PHE A 614 26.04 -8.00 -30.91
N LEU A 615 25.49 -8.54 -29.81
CA LEU A 615 25.28 -7.73 -28.61
C LEU A 615 26.62 -7.43 -27.93
N TYR A 616 27.56 -8.37 -27.95
CA TYR A 616 28.89 -8.16 -27.40
C TYR A 616 29.65 -7.05 -28.14
N ASN A 617 29.68 -7.08 -29.47
CA ASN A 617 30.30 -6.03 -30.28
C ASN A 617 29.63 -4.67 -30.01
N HIS A 618 28.29 -4.63 -29.89
CA HIS A 618 27.59 -3.40 -29.52
C HIS A 618 28.05 -2.84 -28.16
N LEU A 619 28.23 -3.68 -27.14
CA LEU A 619 28.73 -3.25 -25.83
C LEU A 619 30.16 -2.69 -25.94
N VAL A 620 31.03 -3.35 -26.71
CA VAL A 620 32.42 -2.92 -26.92
C VAL A 620 32.48 -1.59 -27.67
N ASP A 621 31.79 -1.48 -28.80
CA ASP A 621 31.77 -0.31 -29.68
C ASP A 621 31.26 0.96 -28.96
N HIS A 622 30.31 0.78 -28.02
CA HIS A 622 29.72 1.88 -27.25
C HIS A 622 30.37 2.06 -25.87
N GLN A 623 31.47 1.37 -25.58
CA GLN A 623 32.19 1.43 -24.30
C GLN A 623 31.31 1.12 -23.07
N LEU A 624 30.35 0.21 -23.24
CA LEU A 624 29.47 -0.26 -22.18
C LEU A 624 30.13 -1.41 -21.39
N LEU A 625 29.58 -1.70 -20.20
CA LEU A 625 30.05 -2.81 -19.36
C LEU A 625 29.88 -4.14 -20.10
N HIS A 626 30.99 -4.88 -20.25
CA HIS A 626 31.07 -6.22 -20.84
C HIS A 626 31.90 -7.14 -19.92
N ASP A 627 31.84 -8.46 -20.16
CA ASP A 627 32.53 -9.51 -19.37
C ASP A 627 32.25 -9.49 -17.86
N LYS A 628 31.04 -9.07 -17.47
CA LYS A 628 30.60 -9.06 -16.07
C LYS A 628 29.29 -9.80 -15.92
N THR A 629 29.12 -10.43 -14.77
CA THR A 629 27.84 -11.01 -14.39
C THR A 629 26.92 -9.92 -13.86
N GLU A 630 25.79 -9.73 -14.54
CA GLU A 630 24.77 -8.76 -14.17
C GLU A 630 23.42 -9.45 -13.97
N ARG A 631 22.70 -9.03 -12.94
CA ARG A 631 21.34 -9.53 -12.70
C ARG A 631 20.34 -8.77 -13.57
N LYS A 632 19.66 -9.47 -14.48
CA LYS A 632 18.75 -8.88 -15.47
C LYS A 632 17.36 -9.51 -15.39
N LEU A 633 16.32 -8.68 -15.57
CA LEU A 633 14.96 -9.16 -15.80
C LEU A 633 14.83 -9.62 -17.25
N THR A 634 14.61 -10.91 -17.45
CA THR A 634 14.62 -11.56 -18.76
C THR A 634 13.37 -12.41 -18.97
N ASN A 635 12.99 -12.59 -20.24
CA ASN A 635 11.96 -13.52 -20.68
C ASN A 635 12.61 -14.87 -21.03
N LEU A 636 12.12 -15.95 -20.44
CA LEU A 636 12.59 -17.31 -20.66
C LEU A 636 11.46 -18.16 -21.24
N ILE A 637 11.84 -19.17 -22.03
CA ILE A 637 10.92 -20.20 -22.53
C ILE A 637 10.75 -21.34 -21.52
N ASP A 638 11.76 -21.56 -20.67
CA ASP A 638 11.76 -22.57 -19.60
C ASP A 638 12.41 -22.04 -18.31
N THR A 639 12.72 -22.92 -17.35
CA THR A 639 13.30 -22.48 -16.07
C THR A 639 14.81 -22.29 -16.11
N ASN A 640 15.46 -22.36 -17.28
CA ASN A 640 16.90 -22.20 -17.48
C ASN A 640 17.74 -23.00 -16.45
N ASN A 641 17.35 -24.25 -16.23
CA ASN A 641 17.92 -25.14 -15.23
C ASN A 641 17.87 -24.66 -13.76
N GLU A 642 17.20 -23.57 -13.43
CA GLU A 642 17.01 -23.08 -12.08
C GLU A 642 15.67 -23.53 -11.50
N VAL A 643 15.61 -23.63 -10.16
CA VAL A 643 14.36 -23.84 -9.43
C VAL A 643 13.61 -22.51 -9.36
N MET A 644 12.43 -22.48 -9.97
CA MET A 644 11.57 -21.31 -10.02
C MET A 644 10.21 -21.62 -9.38
N ASN A 645 9.54 -20.58 -8.88
CA ASN A 645 8.24 -20.71 -8.25
C ASN A 645 7.12 -20.19 -9.17
N PHE A 646 6.02 -20.93 -9.27
CA PHE A 646 4.87 -20.56 -10.09
C PHE A 646 3.58 -20.75 -9.31
N ASN A 647 2.63 -19.81 -9.44
CA ASN A 647 1.27 -20.05 -9.00
C ASN A 647 0.57 -21.03 -9.95
N ASN A 648 -0.51 -21.67 -9.48
CA ASN A 648 -1.22 -22.70 -10.23
C ASN A 648 -1.65 -22.25 -11.64
N TYR A 649 -2.25 -21.06 -11.81
CA TYR A 649 -2.71 -20.61 -13.13
C TYR A 649 -1.56 -20.36 -14.10
N TYR A 650 -0.46 -19.82 -13.59
CA TYR A 650 0.74 -19.59 -14.37
C TYR A 650 1.40 -20.91 -14.75
N LEU A 651 1.53 -21.85 -13.82
CA LEU A 651 2.11 -23.15 -14.10
C LEU A 651 1.26 -23.97 -15.08
N TRP A 652 -0.07 -23.98 -14.90
CA TRP A 652 -0.97 -24.66 -15.84
C TRP A 652 -0.89 -24.07 -17.24
N LEU A 653 -0.82 -22.73 -17.38
CA LEU A 653 -0.56 -22.10 -18.67
C LEU A 653 0.74 -22.59 -19.32
N LEU A 654 1.82 -22.68 -18.54
CA LEU A 654 3.11 -23.15 -19.04
C LEU A 654 3.06 -24.63 -19.47
N ILE A 655 2.39 -25.49 -18.71
CA ILE A 655 2.27 -26.92 -19.04
C ILE A 655 1.36 -27.11 -20.27
N ASP A 656 0.15 -26.56 -20.22
CA ASP A 656 -0.93 -26.91 -21.13
C ASP A 656 -0.85 -26.13 -22.46
N THR A 657 -0.22 -24.94 -22.47
CA THR A 657 -0.09 -24.09 -23.68
C THR A 657 1.36 -23.92 -24.16
N CYS A 658 2.34 -23.93 -23.25
CA CYS A 658 3.74 -23.71 -23.61
C CYS A 658 4.57 -25.00 -23.64
N HIS A 659 3.94 -26.16 -23.48
CA HIS A 659 4.60 -27.47 -23.51
C HIS A 659 5.75 -27.61 -22.49
N LEU A 660 5.67 -26.90 -21.36
CA LEU A 660 6.66 -27.01 -20.30
C LEU A 660 6.60 -28.40 -19.65
N VAL A 661 7.71 -29.13 -19.71
CA VAL A 661 7.90 -30.41 -19.03
C VAL A 661 8.51 -30.15 -17.66
N ILE A 662 7.89 -30.67 -16.60
CA ILE A 662 8.44 -30.55 -15.24
C ILE A 662 9.45 -31.67 -15.00
N ASP A 663 10.71 -31.28 -14.79
CA ASP A 663 11.82 -32.18 -14.48
C ASP A 663 11.87 -32.54 -13.00
N GLU A 664 11.67 -31.54 -12.14
CA GLU A 664 11.80 -31.67 -10.70
C GLU A 664 10.72 -30.83 -10.00
N ILE A 665 10.09 -31.42 -8.98
CA ILE A 665 9.22 -30.69 -8.06
C ILE A 665 9.91 -30.61 -6.71
N VAL A 666 10.25 -29.41 -6.27
CA VAL A 666 10.91 -29.19 -4.98
C VAL A 666 9.88 -29.14 -3.86
N SER A 667 8.82 -28.34 -4.03
CA SER A 667 7.74 -28.26 -3.06
C SER A 667 6.47 -27.62 -3.64
N VAL A 668 5.32 -27.88 -3.00
CA VAL A 668 4.04 -27.24 -3.32
C VAL A 668 3.43 -26.67 -2.05
N ALA A 669 3.20 -25.36 -2.00
CA ALA A 669 2.46 -24.72 -0.93
C ALA A 669 1.00 -24.50 -1.34
N THR A 670 0.06 -24.95 -0.51
CA THR A 670 -1.37 -24.90 -0.82
C THR A 670 -2.09 -23.79 -0.07
N PHE A 671 -3.12 -23.24 -0.70
CA PHE A 671 -3.89 -22.10 -0.21
C PHE A 671 -5.39 -22.37 -0.37
N THR A 672 -6.19 -21.94 0.61
CA THR A 672 -7.63 -21.74 0.39
C THR A 672 -7.85 -20.60 -0.62
N LYS A 673 -9.06 -20.52 -1.18
CA LYS A 673 -9.37 -19.60 -2.27
C LYS A 673 -10.65 -18.83 -2.05
N HIS A 674 -10.78 -17.68 -2.69
CA HIS A 674 -11.98 -16.87 -2.56
C HIS A 674 -12.25 -15.96 -3.77
N SER A 675 -13.49 -15.48 -3.86
CA SER A 675 -13.95 -14.50 -4.85
C SER A 675 -14.45 -13.18 -4.23
N ASN A 676 -14.27 -13.00 -2.91
CA ASN A 676 -14.88 -11.90 -2.15
C ASN A 676 -14.56 -10.48 -2.65
N PHE A 677 -13.47 -10.27 -3.40
CA PHE A 677 -13.12 -8.94 -3.95
C PHE A 677 -13.92 -8.55 -5.21
N ASN A 678 -14.73 -9.45 -5.76
CA ASN A 678 -15.52 -9.21 -6.97
C ASN A 678 -16.42 -7.97 -6.87
N SER A 679 -17.10 -7.81 -5.74
CA SER A 679 -18.02 -6.68 -5.51
C SER A 679 -17.30 -5.33 -5.56
N PHE A 680 -16.08 -5.26 -4.99
CA PHE A 680 -15.24 -4.07 -5.05
C PHE A 680 -14.84 -3.76 -6.49
N VAL A 681 -14.33 -4.74 -7.23
CA VAL A 681 -13.88 -4.54 -8.60
C VAL A 681 -15.03 -4.07 -9.50
N LYS A 682 -16.18 -4.76 -9.46
CA LYS A 682 -17.38 -4.36 -10.24
C LYS A 682 -17.82 -2.94 -9.91
N LYS A 683 -17.95 -2.61 -8.63
CA LYS A 683 -18.40 -1.27 -8.20
C LYS A 683 -17.48 -0.18 -8.72
N PHE A 684 -16.16 -0.34 -8.56
CA PHE A 684 -15.22 0.69 -8.98
C PHE A 684 -14.98 0.75 -10.48
N MET A 685 -15.13 -0.36 -11.21
CA MET A 685 -15.18 -0.37 -12.67
C MET A 685 -16.40 0.40 -13.19
N ASN A 686 -17.59 0.16 -12.61
CA ASN A 686 -18.81 0.88 -12.97
C ASN A 686 -18.71 2.38 -12.63
N LEU A 687 -18.19 2.73 -11.44
CA LEU A 687 -17.96 4.12 -11.06
C LEU A 687 -16.97 4.83 -11.99
N ARG A 688 -15.97 4.10 -12.52
CA ARG A 688 -15.04 4.64 -13.53
C ARG A 688 -15.75 4.89 -14.85
N GLN A 689 -16.62 3.97 -15.28
CA GLN A 689 -17.40 4.13 -16.51
C GLN A 689 -18.35 5.33 -16.41
N LEU A 690 -19.11 5.42 -15.32
CA LEU A 690 -20.00 6.57 -15.06
C LEU A 690 -19.25 7.91 -15.06
N ALA A 691 -18.04 7.96 -14.52
CA ALA A 691 -17.22 9.17 -14.54
C ALA A 691 -16.79 9.55 -15.98
N LYS A 692 -16.46 8.56 -16.82
CA LYS A 692 -16.16 8.78 -18.24
C LYS A 692 -17.39 9.26 -19.00
N ASP A 693 -18.55 8.64 -18.77
CA ASP A 693 -19.80 9.00 -19.42
C ASP A 693 -20.21 10.44 -19.05
N ALA A 694 -19.94 10.86 -17.81
CA ALA A 694 -20.10 12.23 -17.32
C ALA A 694 -18.98 13.20 -17.77
N LYS A 695 -18.04 12.76 -18.61
CA LYS A 695 -16.88 13.54 -19.10
C LYS A 695 -15.98 14.11 -17.98
N ASN A 696 -15.97 13.48 -16.80
CA ASN A 696 -15.06 13.81 -15.71
C ASN A 696 -13.86 12.84 -15.74
N GLU A 697 -12.88 13.16 -16.60
CA GLU A 697 -11.68 12.34 -16.79
C GLU A 697 -10.89 12.13 -15.50
N GLY A 698 -10.75 13.17 -14.66
CA GLY A 698 -9.98 13.09 -13.44
C GLY A 698 -10.62 12.22 -12.37
N LEU A 699 -11.96 12.24 -12.25
CA LEU A 699 -12.68 11.28 -11.42
C LEU A 699 -12.54 9.86 -11.98
N GLY A 700 -12.59 9.69 -13.31
CA GLY A 700 -12.33 8.41 -13.97
C GLY A 700 -10.93 7.86 -13.66
N GLN A 701 -9.91 8.73 -13.72
CA GLN A 701 -8.54 8.40 -13.35
C GLN A 701 -8.42 8.09 -11.85
N PHE A 702 -9.11 8.83 -10.99
CA PHE A 702 -9.14 8.57 -9.56
C PHE A 702 -9.72 7.18 -9.23
N ARG A 703 -10.84 6.79 -9.87
CA ARG A 703 -11.42 5.43 -9.71
C ARG A 703 -10.47 4.34 -10.20
N LYS A 704 -9.79 4.59 -11.32
CA LYS A 704 -8.74 3.70 -11.86
C LYS A 704 -7.60 3.51 -10.85
N LEU A 705 -7.14 4.59 -10.22
CA LEU A 705 -6.08 4.54 -9.23
C LEU A 705 -6.50 3.74 -7.99
N ILE A 706 -7.72 3.95 -7.48
CA ILE A 706 -8.25 3.14 -6.37
C ILE A 706 -8.24 1.64 -6.72
N LEU A 707 -8.71 1.27 -7.90
CA LEU A 707 -8.69 -0.13 -8.35
C LEU A 707 -7.27 -0.72 -8.33
N ASN A 708 -6.29 -0.01 -8.88
CA ASN A 708 -4.92 -0.52 -8.98
C ASN A 708 -4.20 -0.58 -7.63
N SER A 709 -4.32 0.49 -6.85
CA SER A 709 -3.61 0.61 -5.59
C SER A 709 -4.17 -0.31 -4.50
N ALA A 710 -5.41 -0.79 -4.63
CA ALA A 710 -6.02 -1.72 -3.68
C ALA A 710 -5.34 -3.10 -3.63
N PHE A 711 -4.63 -3.53 -4.68
CA PHE A 711 -3.97 -4.84 -4.73
C PHE A 711 -2.48 -4.80 -4.36
N GLY A 712 -1.91 -3.60 -4.18
CA GLY A 712 -0.51 -3.45 -3.74
C GLY A 712 -0.28 -3.82 -2.27
N GLY A 713 -1.31 -3.71 -1.42
CA GLY A 713 -1.29 -4.16 -0.04
C GLY A 713 -2.27 -5.31 0.19
N ASP A 714 -1.80 -6.42 0.75
CA ASP A 714 -2.67 -7.56 1.11
C ASP A 714 -2.18 -8.23 2.40
N ALA A 715 -3.00 -9.12 2.98
CA ALA A 715 -2.68 -9.87 4.19
C ALA A 715 -1.36 -10.64 4.07
N LEU A 716 -1.12 -11.20 2.88
CA LEU A 716 0.09 -11.92 2.51
C LEU A 716 1.33 -11.01 2.34
N ASN A 717 1.11 -9.68 2.31
CA ASN A 717 2.13 -8.64 2.18
C ASN A 717 2.11 -7.63 3.34
N SER A 718 1.79 -8.10 4.55
CA SER A 718 1.63 -7.26 5.76
C SER A 718 2.75 -7.44 6.79
N GLU A 719 3.84 -8.07 6.40
CA GLU A 719 4.98 -8.35 7.25
C GLU A 719 5.67 -7.09 7.76
N LYS A 720 6.35 -7.23 8.91
CA LYS A 720 7.17 -6.18 9.48
C LYS A 720 8.62 -6.58 9.36
N TYR A 721 9.52 -5.59 9.33
CA TYR A 721 10.95 -5.84 9.33
C TYR A 721 11.59 -5.22 10.56
N SER A 722 12.49 -5.96 11.21
CA SER A 722 13.47 -5.36 12.11
C SER A 722 14.74 -5.03 11.35
N ASN A 723 15.25 -3.83 11.57
CA ASN A 723 16.62 -3.50 11.23
C ASN A 723 17.51 -4.07 12.35
N THR A 724 18.34 -5.06 12.01
CA THR A 724 19.39 -5.58 12.90
C THR A 724 20.74 -5.10 12.45
#